data_AF-A0A835BX66-F1
#
_entry.id   AF-A0A835BX66-F1
#
_cell.length_a   1.000
_cell.length_b   1.000
_cell.length_c   1.000
_cell.angle_alpha   90.00
_cell.angle_beta   90.00
_cell.angle_gamma   90.00
#
_symmetry.space_group_name_H-M   'P 1'
#
loop_
_entity.id
_entity.type
_entity.pdbx_description
1 polymer ?
#
loop_
_entity_poly.entity_id
_entity_poly.type
_entity_poly.pdbx_seq_one_letter_code
_entity_poly.pdbx_strand_id
1 'polypeptide(L)'
;MMSRSYTNLLDLAAGNFAALGPSGGGRRRSGSFGMKRMPRVMTVPGTLSDLDDDEELAATSSVASDVPSSAVGERLIVVANQLPVVARRRADGRGWVFSWDEDSLLLRLRDGVPDEMEVFFIGSLRTDVPPAEQDEVSQTLIDGFRCAPVFLPPELNERFYHHFCKRYLWPLFHYMLPFASPLAPTTEAASSGDGGRFDRSAWEAYVLANKHFYEKVVEVINPEDDYVWVHDYHLMALPTFLRRRFNRLRIGFFLHSPFPSSEIYRTLPVREEVLRTLLNCDLIGFHTFDYARHFLSCCSRMLGLEYQSKRGYIGLEYFGRTVGIKIMPMGIHMGQLQSVLRLPEKEQKVAELRQRFEGKSVLLGVDDTDIFKGINLKLLAFETMLRMHPKWQGRAVLVQIANPPRGKGKELEAIQAEIRESCERINREFGQTGYSPVVFIDRNMSSAERLAYYTIAECVVVTAVRDGMNLTPYEYIVCRQGIPGSESAPEVNGPKKSMLVVSEFIGCSPSLSGAIRVNPWNIETTAEALNEAISMSEQEKQLRHGKHYRYVSTHDVAYWSRSFVQDLERACKDHFRKLCWGIGLGFGFRVVALDPHFTKLNLDTIVLSYERAKSRAIFLDYDGTLVPQASINKEPSAEIVRIINTLCSDSSNIVFIVSGRSRDSLGALFASCPKLGIAAEHGYFLRYSFHISIVKYLVWC
;
A
#
# COMPACT_ATOMS: atom_id res chain seq x y z
N MET A 1 -12.62 9.51 31.89
CA MET A 1 -13.18 10.50 30.96
C MET A 1 -12.71 10.17 29.55
N MET A 2 -13.55 9.51 28.75
CA MET A 2 -13.28 9.34 27.31
C MET A 2 -13.48 10.70 26.65
N SER A 3 -12.44 11.24 26.00
CA SER A 3 -12.53 12.48 25.23
C SER A 3 -13.59 12.33 24.12
N ARG A 4 -14.45 13.34 23.92
CA ARG A 4 -15.42 13.40 22.80
C ARG A 4 -14.79 13.11 21.42
N SER A 5 -13.47 13.30 21.28
CA SER A 5 -12.70 13.03 20.06
C SER A 5 -12.41 11.54 19.77
N TYR A 6 -12.48 10.65 20.76
CA TYR A 6 -12.41 9.20 20.53
C TYR A 6 -13.75 8.63 20.07
N THR A 7 -14.86 9.24 20.51
CA THR A 7 -16.22 8.84 20.14
C THR A 7 -16.45 9.01 18.63
N ASN A 8 -16.05 10.15 18.05
CA ASN A 8 -16.19 10.40 16.61
C ASN A 8 -15.45 9.36 15.74
N LEU A 9 -14.26 8.90 16.16
CA LEU A 9 -13.51 7.89 15.41
C LEU A 9 -14.16 6.51 15.53
N LEU A 10 -14.70 6.18 16.71
CA LEU A 10 -15.48 4.96 16.92
C LEU A 10 -16.77 4.98 16.10
N ASP A 11 -17.43 6.13 15.94
CA ASP A 11 -18.65 6.27 15.13
C ASP A 11 -18.35 6.24 13.62
N LEU A 12 -17.32 6.96 13.18
CA LEU A 12 -16.77 6.91 11.81
C LEU A 12 -16.38 5.50 11.42
N ALA A 13 -15.75 4.78 12.34
CA ALA A 13 -15.34 3.43 12.11
C ALA A 13 -16.52 2.46 12.30
N ALA A 14 -17.43 2.63 13.26
CA ALA A 14 -18.58 1.74 13.50
C ALA A 14 -19.65 1.82 12.41
N GLY A 15 -19.67 2.86 11.58
CA GLY A 15 -20.65 3.03 10.52
C GLY A 15 -21.88 3.85 10.92
N ASN A 16 -21.88 4.48 12.10
CA ASN A 16 -23.01 5.26 12.61
C ASN A 16 -22.84 6.75 12.31
N PHE A 17 -23.50 7.24 11.26
CA PHE A 17 -23.27 8.59 10.70
C PHE A 17 -24.43 9.58 10.85
N ALA A 18 -25.45 9.27 11.65
CA ALA A 18 -26.63 10.14 11.78
C ALA A 18 -26.34 11.53 12.40
N ALA A 19 -25.13 11.79 12.91
CA ALA A 19 -24.81 12.98 13.70
C ALA A 19 -23.87 14.01 13.02
N LEU A 20 -23.44 13.81 11.76
CA LEU A 20 -22.43 14.68 11.10
C LEU A 20 -22.96 15.55 9.95
N GLY A 21 -24.27 15.78 9.86
CA GLY A 21 -24.82 16.78 8.92
C GLY A 21 -24.45 18.22 9.34
N PRO A 22 -24.24 19.16 8.40
CA PRO A 22 -24.07 20.56 8.76
C PRO A 22 -25.32 21.06 9.48
N SER A 23 -25.13 21.76 10.60
CA SER A 23 -26.17 22.46 11.35
C SER A 23 -26.77 23.56 10.47
N GLY A 24 -27.72 23.21 9.61
CA GLY A 24 -28.45 24.11 8.74
C GLY A 24 -29.90 23.63 8.63
N GLY A 25 -30.81 24.34 9.30
CA GLY A 25 -32.22 24.00 9.35
C GLY A 25 -32.86 23.95 7.97
N GLY A 26 -33.52 22.83 7.66
CA GLY A 26 -34.32 22.67 6.46
C GLY A 26 -35.00 21.31 6.41
N ARG A 27 -36.23 21.22 6.92
CA ARG A 27 -37.13 20.07 6.70
C ARG A 27 -37.22 19.78 5.19
N ARG A 28 -36.72 18.63 4.73
CA ARG A 28 -37.10 18.07 3.42
C ARG A 28 -37.84 16.75 3.63
N ARG A 29 -39.06 16.73 3.07
CA ARG A 29 -40.01 15.62 3.05
C ARG A 29 -39.45 14.43 2.28
N SER A 30 -39.76 13.25 2.81
CA SER A 30 -39.71 11.96 2.11
C SER A 30 -40.43 12.06 0.75
N GLY A 31 -39.69 11.80 -0.32
CA GLY A 31 -40.19 11.66 -1.68
C GLY A 31 -39.51 10.46 -2.32
N SER A 32 -40.28 9.38 -2.44
CA SER A 32 -39.94 8.15 -3.16
C SER A 32 -39.60 8.45 -4.62
N PHE A 33 -38.38 8.11 -5.06
CA PHE A 33 -38.05 7.97 -6.48
C PHE A 33 -37.64 6.53 -6.74
N GLY A 34 -38.45 5.85 -7.56
CA GLY A 34 -38.25 4.47 -7.96
C GLY A 34 -37.11 4.34 -8.97
N MET A 35 -36.07 3.58 -8.60
CA MET A 35 -35.15 2.96 -9.55
C MET A 35 -35.55 1.49 -9.71
N LYS A 36 -35.58 1.02 -10.96
CA LYS A 36 -35.83 -0.38 -11.33
C LYS A 36 -34.77 -1.27 -10.66
N ARG A 37 -35.21 -2.10 -9.72
CA ARG A 37 -34.41 -3.17 -9.11
C ARG A 37 -34.09 -4.24 -10.15
N MET A 38 -32.80 -4.51 -10.38
CA MET A 38 -32.34 -5.82 -10.84
C MET A 38 -32.33 -6.80 -9.66
N PRO A 39 -32.47 -8.12 -9.90
CA PRO A 39 -32.89 -9.06 -8.86
C PRO A 39 -31.78 -9.28 -7.83
N ARG A 40 -32.09 -8.95 -6.57
CA ARG A 40 -31.28 -9.31 -5.41
C ARG A 40 -31.45 -10.79 -5.13
N VAL A 41 -30.38 -11.57 -5.22
CA VAL A 41 -30.30 -12.84 -4.49
C VAL A 41 -30.12 -12.48 -3.02
N MET A 42 -31.19 -12.65 -2.25
CA MET A 42 -31.18 -12.51 -0.79
C MET A 42 -30.56 -13.77 -0.19
N THR A 43 -29.35 -13.69 0.36
CA THR A 43 -28.88 -14.67 1.34
C THR A 43 -29.27 -14.19 2.73
N VAL A 44 -30.34 -14.78 3.25
CA VAL A 44 -30.72 -14.71 4.66
C VAL A 44 -29.67 -15.49 5.47
N PRO A 45 -29.22 -15.02 6.65
CA PRO A 45 -28.40 -15.84 7.54
C PRO A 45 -29.23 -17.03 8.02
N GLY A 46 -28.93 -18.23 7.52
CA GLY A 46 -29.55 -19.47 7.96
C GLY A 46 -29.22 -19.71 9.43
N THR A 47 -30.26 -19.77 10.25
CA THR A 47 -30.22 -20.34 11.61
C THR A 47 -30.12 -21.85 11.42
N LEU A 48 -29.02 -22.46 11.88
CA LEU A 48 -28.92 -23.92 11.94
C LEU A 48 -29.82 -24.39 13.08
N SER A 49 -30.95 -25.01 12.74
CA SER A 49 -31.68 -25.88 13.64
C SER A 49 -31.30 -27.32 13.30
N ASP A 50 -30.61 -27.95 14.24
CA ASP A 50 -30.34 -29.39 14.25
C ASP A 50 -31.67 -30.16 14.29
N LEU A 51 -31.89 -31.03 13.31
CA LEU A 51 -32.78 -32.17 13.43
C LEU A 51 -32.10 -33.35 12.73
N ASP A 52 -31.70 -34.32 13.54
CA ASP A 52 -31.39 -35.69 13.16
C ASP A 52 -32.58 -36.28 12.39
N ASP A 53 -32.29 -37.06 11.34
CA ASP A 53 -32.98 -38.30 11.01
C ASP A 53 -32.26 -38.99 9.82
N ASP A 54 -31.59 -40.10 10.13
CA ASP A 54 -31.17 -41.13 9.19
C ASP A 54 -32.38 -41.99 8.78
N GLU A 55 -32.65 -42.16 7.47
CA GLU A 55 -33.05 -43.45 6.86
C GLU A 55 -33.28 -43.37 5.32
N GLU A 56 -33.17 -44.54 4.68
CA GLU A 56 -32.87 -44.84 3.28
C GLU A 56 -33.97 -44.65 2.19
N LEU A 57 -33.48 -44.42 0.96
CA LEU A 57 -33.95 -44.92 -0.37
C LEU A 57 -35.43 -44.81 -0.80
N ALA A 58 -35.70 -44.01 -1.84
CA ALA A 58 -36.30 -44.48 -3.12
C ALA A 58 -36.55 -43.34 -4.13
N ALA A 59 -36.36 -43.67 -5.40
CA ALA A 59 -36.45 -42.80 -6.57
C ALA A 59 -37.83 -42.17 -6.80
N THR A 60 -37.87 -40.87 -7.12
CA THR A 60 -38.77 -40.33 -8.15
C THR A 60 -38.11 -39.14 -8.87
N SER A 61 -38.12 -39.23 -10.19
CA SER A 61 -37.61 -38.25 -11.14
C SER A 61 -38.47 -36.99 -11.19
N SER A 62 -37.88 -35.82 -10.98
CA SER A 62 -38.44 -34.55 -11.50
C SER A 62 -37.36 -33.78 -12.25
N VAL A 63 -37.68 -33.54 -13.52
CA VAL A 63 -36.91 -32.96 -14.61
C VAL A 63 -36.09 -31.74 -14.17
N ALA A 64 -34.77 -31.91 -14.05
CA ALA A 64 -33.84 -30.80 -13.98
C ALA A 64 -33.69 -30.21 -15.39
N SER A 65 -33.96 -28.91 -15.54
CA SER A 65 -33.57 -28.19 -16.73
C SER A 65 -32.04 -28.08 -16.75
N ASP A 66 -31.41 -28.78 -17.68
CA ASP A 66 -30.02 -28.57 -18.08
C ASP A 66 -29.89 -27.17 -18.71
N VAL A 67 -29.72 -26.16 -17.85
CA VAL A 67 -29.01 -24.95 -18.25
C VAL A 67 -27.61 -25.10 -17.66
N PRO A 68 -26.56 -25.25 -18.48
CA PRO A 68 -25.21 -25.25 -17.92
C PRO A 68 -25.01 -23.90 -17.25
N SER A 69 -24.86 -23.92 -15.93
CA SER A 69 -24.32 -22.79 -15.17
C SER A 69 -23.06 -22.35 -15.91
N SER A 70 -23.09 -21.19 -16.56
CA SER A 70 -21.89 -20.56 -17.08
C SER A 70 -20.90 -20.52 -15.92
N ALA A 71 -19.78 -21.23 -16.04
CA ALA A 71 -18.69 -21.11 -15.09
C ALA A 71 -18.32 -19.63 -15.04
N VAL A 72 -18.73 -18.94 -13.99
CA VAL A 72 -18.39 -17.52 -13.80
C VAL A 72 -16.89 -17.53 -13.49
N GLY A 73 -16.09 -17.06 -14.44
CA GLY A 73 -14.64 -16.94 -14.24
C GLY A 73 -14.34 -16.08 -13.03
N GLU A 74 -13.27 -16.38 -12.31
CA GLU A 74 -12.83 -15.57 -11.17
C GLU A 74 -12.59 -14.13 -11.63
N ARG A 75 -12.87 -13.15 -10.77
CA ARG A 75 -12.64 -11.72 -11.08
C ARG A 75 -11.62 -11.13 -10.14
N LEU A 76 -10.80 -10.22 -10.68
CA LEU A 76 -9.87 -9.40 -9.93
C LEU A 76 -10.32 -7.94 -9.95
N ILE A 77 -10.76 -7.47 -8.78
CA ILE A 77 -11.11 -6.07 -8.56
C ILE A 77 -9.87 -5.31 -8.11
N VAL A 78 -9.34 -4.49 -9.00
CA VAL A 78 -8.21 -3.59 -8.74
C VAL A 78 -8.75 -2.27 -8.18
N VAL A 79 -8.34 -1.91 -6.97
CA VAL A 79 -8.78 -0.66 -6.31
C VAL A 79 -7.59 0.25 -6.09
N ALA A 80 -7.63 1.45 -6.67
CA ALA A 80 -6.56 2.43 -6.58
C ALA A 80 -7.11 3.86 -6.53
N ASN A 81 -6.31 4.81 -6.04
CA ASN A 81 -6.75 6.21 -5.92
C ASN A 81 -7.27 6.81 -7.25
N GLN A 82 -6.69 6.41 -8.38
CA GLN A 82 -7.08 6.90 -9.70
C GLN A 82 -7.36 5.74 -10.65
N LEU A 83 -8.40 5.88 -11.47
CA LEU A 83 -8.69 4.97 -12.56
C LEU A 83 -7.62 5.06 -13.67
N PRO A 84 -7.34 3.97 -14.39
CA PRO A 84 -6.50 3.96 -15.58
C PRO A 84 -7.22 4.54 -16.82
N VAL A 85 -8.04 5.57 -16.66
CA VAL A 85 -8.85 6.18 -17.73
C VAL A 85 -8.63 7.69 -17.75
N VAL A 86 -8.47 8.24 -18.96
CA VAL A 86 -8.46 9.67 -19.21
C VAL A 86 -9.88 10.11 -19.55
N ALA A 87 -10.44 10.99 -18.75
CA ALA A 87 -11.73 11.63 -18.99
C ALA A 87 -11.52 13.06 -19.51
N ARG A 88 -12.12 13.39 -20.65
CA ARG A 88 -12.11 14.73 -21.24
C ARG A 88 -13.53 15.19 -21.53
N ARG A 89 -13.84 16.44 -21.22
CA ARG A 89 -15.11 17.04 -21.61
C ARG A 89 -15.13 17.26 -23.12
N ARG A 90 -16.25 16.98 -23.77
CA ARG A 90 -16.40 17.23 -25.21
C ARG A 90 -16.30 18.71 -25.52
N ALA A 91 -15.81 19.04 -26.73
CA ALA A 91 -15.63 20.42 -27.17
C ALA A 91 -16.95 21.20 -27.28
N ASP A 92 -18.07 20.49 -27.50
CA ASP A 92 -19.42 21.08 -27.52
C ASP A 92 -20.00 21.31 -26.12
N GLY A 93 -19.23 21.02 -25.07
CA GLY A 93 -19.63 21.15 -23.67
C GLY A 93 -20.66 20.13 -23.19
N ARG A 94 -21.08 19.18 -24.04
CA ARG A 94 -22.14 18.20 -23.76
C ARG A 94 -21.57 16.79 -23.66
N GLY A 95 -21.35 16.34 -22.43
CA GLY A 95 -20.90 14.98 -22.12
C GLY A 95 -19.37 14.79 -22.18
N TRP A 96 -18.96 13.53 -22.11
CA TRP A 96 -17.58 13.12 -21.88
C TRP A 96 -17.04 12.23 -23.00
N VAL A 97 -15.71 12.23 -23.13
CA VAL A 97 -14.94 11.27 -23.93
C VAL A 97 -13.97 10.57 -22.98
N PHE A 98 -13.94 9.25 -23.08
CA PHE A 98 -13.07 8.41 -22.28
C PHE A 98 -12.12 7.64 -23.19
N SER A 99 -10.88 7.50 -22.74
CA SER A 99 -9.88 6.62 -23.35
C SER A 99 -9.04 5.99 -22.25
N TRP A 100 -8.46 4.83 -22.51
CA TRP A 100 -7.48 4.24 -21.62
C TRP A 100 -6.28 5.20 -21.42
N ASP A 101 -5.78 5.26 -20.19
CA ASP A 101 -4.48 5.87 -19.90
C ASP A 101 -3.41 4.80 -20.18
N GLU A 102 -2.90 4.76 -21.42
CA GLU A 102 -1.86 3.82 -21.86
C GLU A 102 -0.54 3.94 -21.07
N ASP A 103 -0.35 5.07 -20.38
CA ASP A 103 0.78 5.30 -19.48
C ASP A 103 0.53 4.80 -18.05
N SER A 104 -0.70 4.37 -17.73
CA SER A 104 -1.06 3.82 -16.43
C SER A 104 -0.46 2.43 -16.21
N LEU A 105 0.38 2.33 -15.18
CA LEU A 105 0.89 1.05 -14.69
C LEU A 105 -0.22 0.11 -14.22
N LEU A 106 -1.33 0.66 -13.71
CA LEU A 106 -2.46 -0.14 -13.27
C LEU A 106 -3.20 -0.77 -14.43
N LEU A 107 -3.25 -0.13 -15.61
CA LEU A 107 -3.82 -0.77 -16.80
C LEU A 107 -2.99 -2.00 -17.19
N ARG A 108 -1.67 -1.80 -17.20
CA ARG A 108 -0.67 -2.76 -17.69
C ARG A 108 -0.53 -4.01 -16.82
N LEU A 109 -1.05 -4.01 -15.59
CA LEU A 109 -1.06 -5.20 -14.74
C LEU A 109 -1.94 -6.31 -15.33
N ARG A 110 -2.94 -5.94 -16.16
CA ARG A 110 -3.86 -6.88 -16.78
C ARG A 110 -3.14 -7.99 -17.54
N ASP A 111 -2.00 -7.67 -18.16
CA ASP A 111 -1.23 -8.59 -18.99
C ASP A 111 -0.57 -9.75 -18.22
N GLY A 112 -0.47 -9.63 -16.89
CA GLY A 112 -0.03 -10.75 -16.04
C GLY A 112 -1.17 -11.51 -15.37
N VAL A 113 -2.40 -11.03 -15.49
CA VAL A 113 -3.59 -11.73 -14.98
C VAL A 113 -3.97 -12.84 -15.96
N PRO A 114 -4.38 -14.03 -15.48
CA PRO A 114 -4.84 -15.11 -16.37
C PRO A 114 -5.98 -14.66 -17.30
N ASP A 115 -6.02 -15.15 -18.54
CA ASP A 115 -6.99 -14.73 -19.56
C ASP A 115 -8.44 -15.04 -19.15
N GLU A 116 -8.62 -16.11 -18.37
CA GLU A 116 -9.89 -16.54 -17.78
C GLU A 116 -10.35 -15.65 -16.61
N MET A 117 -9.46 -14.84 -16.02
CA MET A 117 -9.77 -13.98 -14.89
C MET A 117 -10.09 -12.55 -15.36
N GLU A 118 -11.31 -12.10 -15.11
CA GLU A 118 -11.74 -10.77 -15.52
C GLU A 118 -11.20 -9.68 -14.57
N VAL A 119 -10.56 -8.65 -15.12
CA VAL A 119 -10.08 -7.49 -14.36
C VAL A 119 -11.09 -6.35 -14.39
N PHE A 120 -11.42 -5.83 -13.21
CA PHE A 120 -12.32 -4.70 -13.03
C PHE A 120 -11.66 -3.62 -12.17
N PHE A 121 -11.76 -2.34 -12.56
CA PHE A 121 -11.06 -1.25 -11.88
C PHE A 121 -12.00 -0.36 -11.08
N ILE A 122 -11.56 0.08 -9.91
CA ILE A 122 -12.27 1.04 -9.05
C ILE A 122 -11.31 2.15 -8.65
N GLY A 123 -11.70 3.40 -8.87
CA GLY A 123 -10.86 4.56 -8.57
C GLY A 123 -11.52 5.90 -8.87
N SER A 124 -10.87 7.01 -8.48
CA SER A 124 -11.35 8.35 -8.83
C SER A 124 -10.90 8.76 -10.24
N LEU A 125 -11.66 9.64 -10.89
CA LEU A 125 -11.20 10.30 -12.12
C LEU A 125 -10.26 11.47 -11.78
N ARG A 126 -9.36 11.82 -12.71
CA ARG A 126 -8.46 12.99 -12.56
C ARG A 126 -9.16 14.34 -12.78
N THR A 127 -10.44 14.31 -13.13
CA THR A 127 -11.26 15.47 -13.44
C THR A 127 -12.51 15.44 -12.58
N ASP A 128 -12.99 16.62 -12.20
CA ASP A 128 -14.21 16.75 -11.41
C ASP A 128 -15.44 16.60 -12.31
N VAL A 129 -16.35 15.71 -11.92
CA VAL A 129 -17.58 15.40 -12.67
C VAL A 129 -18.76 15.95 -11.88
N PRO A 130 -19.54 16.88 -12.47
CA PRO A 130 -20.71 17.45 -11.81
C PRO A 130 -21.68 16.36 -11.34
N PRO A 131 -22.30 16.48 -10.14
CA PRO A 131 -23.19 15.46 -9.60
C PRO A 131 -24.32 15.03 -10.53
N ALA A 132 -24.85 15.94 -11.35
CA ALA A 132 -25.92 15.65 -12.31
C ALA A 132 -25.49 14.73 -13.46
N GLU A 133 -24.19 14.62 -13.74
CA GLU A 133 -23.62 13.82 -14.83
C GLU A 133 -22.97 12.51 -14.33
N GLN A 134 -22.87 12.32 -13.01
CA GLN A 134 -22.12 11.21 -12.41
C GLN A 134 -22.69 9.83 -12.77
N ASP A 135 -24.02 9.67 -12.79
CA ASP A 135 -24.66 8.39 -13.12
C ASP A 135 -24.38 7.97 -14.58
N GLU A 136 -24.48 8.91 -15.52
CA GLU A 136 -24.19 8.67 -16.95
C GLU A 136 -22.72 8.30 -17.16
N VAL A 137 -21.81 9.02 -16.49
CA VAL A 137 -20.38 8.75 -16.52
C VAL A 137 -20.06 7.38 -15.92
N SER A 138 -20.66 7.03 -14.78
CA SER A 138 -20.51 5.72 -14.15
C SER A 138 -20.94 4.60 -15.08
N GLN A 139 -22.13 4.69 -15.68
CA GLN A 139 -22.63 3.65 -16.58
C GLN A 139 -21.71 3.48 -17.81
N THR A 140 -21.28 4.60 -18.41
CA THR A 140 -20.38 4.59 -19.56
C THR A 140 -19.03 3.90 -19.25
N LEU A 141 -18.47 4.18 -18.06
CA LEU A 141 -17.20 3.58 -17.63
C LEU A 141 -17.33 2.11 -17.26
N ILE A 142 -18.45 1.69 -16.66
CA ILE A 142 -18.69 0.28 -16.34
C ILE A 142 -18.83 -0.53 -17.62
N ASP A 143 -19.66 -0.08 -18.56
CA ASP A 143 -19.97 -0.83 -19.78
C ASP A 143 -18.80 -0.84 -20.78
N GLY A 144 -18.14 0.31 -20.95
CA GLY A 144 -17.07 0.47 -21.94
C GLY A 144 -15.67 0.11 -21.45
N PHE A 145 -15.42 0.26 -20.15
CA PHE A 145 -14.07 0.19 -19.57
C PHE A 145 -13.98 -0.76 -18.38
N ARG A 146 -15.07 -1.40 -17.91
CA ARG A 146 -15.06 -2.19 -16.66
C ARG A 146 -14.47 -1.40 -15.49
N CYS A 147 -14.79 -0.12 -15.44
CA CYS A 147 -14.30 0.84 -14.47
C CYS A 147 -15.47 1.41 -13.68
N ALA A 148 -15.42 1.35 -12.35
CA ALA A 148 -16.38 2.04 -11.50
C ALA A 148 -15.72 3.28 -10.87
N PRO A 149 -16.17 4.50 -11.23
CA PRO A 149 -15.61 5.71 -10.67
C PRO A 149 -16.06 5.93 -9.21
N VAL A 150 -15.14 6.41 -8.39
CA VAL A 150 -15.40 6.93 -7.05
C VAL A 150 -15.40 8.45 -7.13
N PHE A 151 -16.55 9.07 -6.88
CA PHE A 151 -16.66 10.52 -6.82
C PHE A 151 -16.50 10.98 -5.38
N LEU A 152 -15.42 11.73 -5.12
CA LEU A 152 -15.18 12.36 -3.82
C LEU A 152 -15.60 13.84 -3.91
N PRO A 153 -16.34 14.36 -2.91
CA PRO A 153 -16.58 15.81 -2.81
C PRO A 153 -15.25 16.59 -2.85
N PRO A 154 -15.17 17.74 -3.55
CA PRO A 154 -13.91 18.47 -3.70
C PRO A 154 -13.21 18.81 -2.37
N GLU A 155 -13.96 19.24 -1.36
CA GLU A 155 -13.44 19.54 -0.01
C GLU A 155 -12.89 18.29 0.69
N LEU A 156 -13.56 17.14 0.52
CA LEU A 156 -13.09 15.87 1.05
C LEU A 156 -11.79 15.45 0.36
N ASN A 157 -11.74 15.55 -0.98
CA ASN A 157 -10.56 15.21 -1.76
C ASN A 157 -9.36 16.09 -1.41
N GLU A 158 -9.56 17.39 -1.19
CA GLU A 158 -8.49 18.31 -0.75
C GLU A 158 -7.88 17.84 0.59
N ARG A 159 -8.71 17.56 1.60
CA ARG A 159 -8.25 17.10 2.91
C ARG A 159 -7.65 15.70 2.90
N PHE A 160 -8.25 14.78 2.15
CA PHE A 160 -7.76 13.42 2.00
C PHE A 160 -6.42 13.39 1.24
N TYR A 161 -6.41 13.91 0.02
CA TYR A 161 -5.30 13.74 -0.91
C TYR A 161 -4.19 14.78 -0.65
N HIS A 162 -4.52 16.07 -0.66
CA HIS A 162 -3.51 17.11 -0.53
C HIS A 162 -2.99 17.25 0.91
N HIS A 163 -3.87 17.18 1.91
CA HIS A 163 -3.43 17.27 3.31
C HIS A 163 -2.92 15.93 3.82
N PHE A 164 -3.77 14.90 4.01
CA PHE A 164 -3.32 13.67 4.66
C PHE A 164 -2.30 12.87 3.83
N CYS A 165 -2.61 12.59 2.56
CA CYS A 165 -1.74 11.79 1.71
C CYS A 165 -0.44 12.52 1.33
N LYS A 166 -0.52 13.75 0.80
CA LYS A 166 0.66 14.45 0.27
C LYS A 166 1.43 15.29 1.29
N ARG A 167 0.79 15.78 2.36
CA ARG A 167 1.48 16.57 3.41
C ARG A 167 1.94 15.73 4.61
N TYR A 168 1.31 14.57 4.88
CA TYR A 168 1.70 13.70 5.99
C TYR A 168 2.30 12.36 5.55
N LEU A 169 1.53 11.50 4.87
CA LEU A 169 1.99 10.15 4.54
C LEU A 169 3.19 10.15 3.58
N TRP A 170 3.13 10.95 2.51
CA TRP A 170 4.18 11.00 1.50
C TRP A 170 5.54 11.45 2.09
N PRO A 171 5.65 12.58 2.83
CA PRO A 171 6.89 12.95 3.48
C PRO A 171 7.39 11.91 4.49
N LEU A 172 6.48 11.39 5.33
CA LEU A 172 6.82 10.39 6.33
C LEU A 172 7.43 9.12 5.71
N PHE A 173 6.81 8.60 4.65
CA PHE A 173 7.28 7.39 3.96
C PHE A 173 8.60 7.63 3.22
N HIS A 174 8.90 8.88 2.90
CA HIS A 174 10.17 9.31 2.30
C HIS A 174 11.16 9.89 3.33
N TYR A 175 11.02 9.52 4.60
CA TYR A 175 11.96 9.83 5.70
C TYR A 175 12.06 11.33 6.04
N MET A 176 11.07 12.13 5.66
CA MET A 176 10.95 13.51 6.10
C MET A 176 9.98 13.60 7.28
N LEU A 177 10.50 14.05 8.42
CA LEU A 177 9.68 14.31 9.60
C LEU A 177 8.87 15.60 9.43
N PRO A 178 7.68 15.72 10.02
CA PRO A 178 6.80 16.90 9.88
C PRO A 178 7.46 18.25 10.25
N PHE A 179 8.48 18.26 11.12
CA PHE A 179 9.20 19.46 11.52
C PHE A 179 10.42 19.79 10.66
N ALA A 180 10.80 18.91 9.73
CA ALA A 180 11.97 19.06 8.88
C ALA A 180 11.67 19.78 7.55
N SER A 181 10.45 20.30 7.38
CA SER A 181 10.14 21.16 6.24
C SER A 181 10.97 22.45 6.32
N PRO A 182 11.69 22.85 5.25
CA PRO A 182 12.54 24.05 5.23
C PRO A 182 11.79 25.37 5.44
N LEU A 183 10.46 25.35 5.35
CA LEU A 183 9.59 26.49 5.64
C LEU A 183 8.96 26.31 7.03
N ALA A 184 9.81 26.17 8.05
CA ALA A 184 9.38 26.38 9.42
C ALA A 184 8.68 27.76 9.49
N PRO A 185 7.50 27.88 10.13
CA PRO A 185 6.76 29.13 10.14
C PRO A 185 7.63 30.24 10.72
N THR A 186 7.99 31.23 9.89
CA THR A 186 8.30 32.55 10.43
C THR A 186 7.07 33.05 11.17
N THR A 187 7.32 33.86 12.19
CA THR A 187 6.45 34.28 13.30
C THR A 187 5.05 34.78 12.96
N GLU A 188 4.68 34.93 11.69
CA GLU A 188 3.34 35.34 11.23
C GLU A 188 2.38 34.17 10.97
N ALA A 189 2.89 32.98 10.57
CA ALA A 189 2.05 31.78 10.37
C ALA A 189 1.70 31.05 11.68
N ALA A 190 2.18 31.54 12.81
CA ALA A 190 1.70 31.14 14.13
C ALA A 190 0.26 31.65 14.42
N SER A 191 -0.24 32.63 13.64
CA SER A 191 -1.59 33.18 13.79
C SER A 191 -2.70 32.30 13.19
N SER A 192 -2.37 31.29 12.36
CA SER A 192 -3.32 30.33 11.79
C SER A 192 -3.36 28.96 12.49
N GLY A 193 -2.60 28.77 13.59
CA GLY A 193 -2.69 27.58 14.45
C GLY A 193 -2.09 26.27 13.89
N ASP A 194 -1.54 26.26 12.68
CA ASP A 194 -1.05 25.06 11.97
C ASP A 194 0.46 24.79 12.19
N GLY A 195 0.88 24.79 13.45
CA GLY A 195 2.29 24.62 13.87
C GLY A 195 2.83 23.19 13.80
N GLY A 196 2.75 22.54 12.63
CA GLY A 196 3.31 21.19 12.41
C GLY A 196 2.65 20.08 13.25
N ARG A 197 1.50 20.37 13.86
CA ARG A 197 0.74 19.41 14.67
C ARG A 197 -0.02 18.45 13.76
N PHE A 198 -0.27 17.25 14.25
CA PHE A 198 -1.08 16.27 13.52
C PHE A 198 -2.52 16.74 13.40
N ASP A 199 -2.98 16.97 12.18
CA ASP A 199 -4.37 17.32 11.89
C ASP A 199 -5.24 16.06 11.90
N ARG A 200 -5.97 15.87 13.01
CA ARG A 200 -6.90 14.75 13.14
C ARG A 200 -8.05 14.83 12.14
N SER A 201 -8.47 16.03 11.71
CA SER A 201 -9.54 16.17 10.73
C SER A 201 -9.11 15.68 9.34
N ALA A 202 -7.83 15.79 8.99
CA ALA A 202 -7.26 15.21 7.78
C ALA A 202 -7.27 13.67 7.84
N TRP A 203 -6.99 13.07 9.01
CA TRP A 203 -7.15 11.62 9.20
C TRP A 203 -8.61 11.18 9.06
N GLU A 204 -9.56 11.91 9.65
CA GLU A 204 -10.99 11.62 9.51
C GLU A 204 -11.44 11.70 8.05
N ALA A 205 -10.97 12.70 7.30
CA ALA A 205 -11.17 12.81 5.86
C ALA A 205 -10.57 11.63 5.09
N TYR A 206 -9.38 11.15 5.47
CA TYR A 206 -8.76 9.96 4.87
C TYR A 206 -9.60 8.69 5.08
N VAL A 207 -10.10 8.50 6.29
CA VAL A 207 -10.98 7.38 6.64
C VAL A 207 -12.31 7.46 5.88
N LEU A 208 -12.90 8.66 5.79
CA LEU A 208 -14.15 8.89 5.05
C LEU A 208 -13.97 8.68 3.53
N ALA A 209 -12.86 9.14 2.95
CA ALA A 209 -12.55 8.85 1.55
C ALA A 209 -12.44 7.34 1.31
N ASN A 210 -11.69 6.61 2.14
CA ASN A 210 -11.59 5.15 2.06
C ASN A 210 -12.96 4.45 2.20
N LYS A 211 -13.90 5.04 2.96
CA LYS A 211 -15.27 4.56 3.04
C LYS A 211 -16.04 4.71 1.71
N HIS A 212 -15.88 5.82 0.99
CA HIS A 212 -16.47 5.98 -0.35
C HIS A 212 -15.94 4.93 -1.34
N PHE A 213 -14.64 4.60 -1.26
CA PHE A 213 -14.07 3.49 -2.02
C PHE A 213 -14.69 2.15 -1.63
N TYR A 214 -14.84 1.88 -0.33
CA TYR A 214 -15.51 0.68 0.17
C TYR A 214 -16.95 0.57 -0.36
N GLU A 215 -17.73 1.64 -0.30
CA GLU A 215 -19.12 1.67 -0.81
C GLU A 215 -19.16 1.29 -2.30
N LYS A 216 -18.25 1.84 -3.10
CA LYS A 216 -18.16 1.52 -4.53
C LYS A 216 -17.72 0.07 -4.79
N VAL A 217 -16.83 -0.49 -3.97
CA VAL A 217 -16.44 -1.91 -4.07
C VAL A 217 -17.65 -2.81 -3.78
N VAL A 218 -18.41 -2.52 -2.72
CA VAL A 218 -19.59 -3.30 -2.32
C VAL A 218 -20.67 -3.33 -3.40
N GLU A 219 -20.77 -2.29 -4.23
CA GLU A 219 -21.74 -2.24 -5.33
C GLU A 219 -21.46 -3.27 -6.44
N VAL A 220 -20.20 -3.66 -6.64
CA VAL A 220 -19.78 -4.45 -7.83
C VAL A 220 -19.18 -5.83 -7.52
N ILE A 221 -18.88 -6.09 -6.25
CA ILE A 221 -18.17 -7.29 -5.81
C ILE A 221 -19.09 -8.50 -5.60
N ASN A 222 -18.62 -9.67 -6.04
CA ASN A 222 -19.08 -10.96 -5.57
C ASN A 222 -18.09 -11.49 -4.51
N PRO A 223 -18.42 -11.41 -3.20
CA PRO A 223 -17.45 -11.66 -2.13
C PRO A 223 -17.01 -13.12 -1.99
N GLU A 224 -17.74 -14.07 -2.58
CA GLU A 224 -17.38 -15.49 -2.54
C GLU A 224 -16.32 -15.81 -3.59
N ASP A 225 -16.37 -15.16 -4.76
CA ASP A 225 -15.56 -15.51 -5.94
C ASP A 225 -14.44 -14.50 -6.25
N ASP A 226 -14.66 -13.22 -5.92
CA ASP A 226 -13.77 -12.15 -6.37
C ASP A 226 -12.53 -11.99 -5.46
N TYR A 227 -11.42 -11.64 -6.12
CA TYR A 227 -10.22 -11.12 -5.49
C TYR A 227 -10.26 -9.59 -5.48
N VAL A 228 -9.85 -8.97 -4.38
CA VAL A 228 -9.63 -7.52 -4.31
C VAL A 228 -8.15 -7.23 -4.16
N TRP A 229 -7.60 -6.45 -5.08
CA TRP A 229 -6.22 -5.97 -5.01
C TRP A 229 -6.19 -4.45 -4.82
N VAL A 230 -5.84 -4.04 -3.60
CA VAL A 230 -5.77 -2.64 -3.19
C VAL A 230 -4.36 -2.08 -3.43
N HIS A 231 -4.27 -0.88 -4.01
CA HIS A 231 -3.00 -0.25 -4.34
C HIS A 231 -2.74 1.03 -3.57
N ASP A 232 -1.53 1.06 -2.99
CA ASP A 232 -0.81 2.22 -2.50
C ASP A 232 -1.32 2.89 -1.22
N TYR A 233 -0.53 3.83 -0.70
CA TYR A 233 -0.72 4.48 0.60
C TYR A 233 -2.02 5.30 0.73
N HIS A 234 -2.70 5.59 -0.37
CA HIS A 234 -3.99 6.30 -0.38
C HIS A 234 -5.12 5.45 0.21
N LEU A 235 -5.03 4.13 0.12
CA LEU A 235 -6.12 3.21 0.44
C LEU A 235 -5.78 2.20 1.55
N MET A 236 -4.87 2.57 2.46
CA MET A 236 -4.43 1.69 3.56
C MET A 236 -5.51 1.45 4.61
N ALA A 237 -6.63 2.20 4.61
CA ALA A 237 -7.76 1.97 5.51
C ALA A 237 -8.85 1.06 4.90
N LEU A 238 -8.86 0.89 3.57
CA LEU A 238 -9.86 0.12 2.85
C LEU A 238 -9.97 -1.37 3.28
N PRO A 239 -8.87 -2.11 3.50
CA PRO A 239 -8.97 -3.53 3.89
C PRO A 239 -9.82 -3.80 5.13
N THR A 240 -9.78 -2.92 6.15
CA THR A 240 -10.60 -3.06 7.37
C THR A 240 -12.08 -2.94 7.05
N PHE A 241 -12.47 -1.99 6.19
CA PHE A 241 -13.87 -1.81 5.80
C PHE A 241 -14.40 -3.04 5.06
N LEU A 242 -13.65 -3.55 4.10
CA LEU A 242 -14.01 -4.73 3.32
C LEU A 242 -14.13 -5.96 4.22
N ARG A 243 -13.10 -6.22 5.04
CA ARG A 243 -13.03 -7.40 5.89
C ARG A 243 -14.13 -7.45 6.94
N ARG A 244 -14.59 -6.28 7.42
CA ARG A 244 -15.72 -6.18 8.36
C ARG A 244 -17.04 -6.60 7.78
N ARG A 245 -17.25 -6.36 6.49
CA ARG A 245 -18.46 -6.78 5.79
C ARG A 245 -18.34 -8.23 5.33
N PHE A 246 -17.15 -8.61 4.87
CA PHE A 246 -16.86 -9.89 4.25
C PHE A 246 -15.61 -10.52 4.89
N ASN A 247 -15.80 -11.28 5.97
CA ASN A 247 -14.69 -11.84 6.76
C ASN A 247 -13.75 -12.75 5.95
N ARG A 248 -14.27 -13.37 4.88
CA ARG A 248 -13.55 -14.35 4.03
C ARG A 248 -13.08 -13.79 2.68
N LEU A 249 -13.34 -12.51 2.39
CA LEU A 249 -12.96 -11.91 1.11
C LEU A 249 -11.46 -12.05 0.85
N ARG A 250 -11.06 -12.32 -0.40
CA ARG A 250 -9.66 -12.48 -0.77
C ARG A 250 -9.06 -11.09 -1.04
N ILE A 251 -8.15 -10.61 -0.19
CA ILE A 251 -7.65 -9.23 -0.22
C ILE A 251 -6.12 -9.20 -0.32
N GLY A 252 -5.60 -8.69 -1.43
CA GLY A 252 -4.21 -8.29 -1.59
C GLY A 252 -4.03 -6.78 -1.41
N PHE A 253 -2.88 -6.37 -0.91
CA PHE A 253 -2.44 -4.97 -0.88
C PHE A 253 -1.04 -4.84 -1.44
N PHE A 254 -0.74 -3.80 -2.23
CA PHE A 254 0.63 -3.52 -2.68
C PHE A 254 0.99 -2.05 -2.43
N LEU A 255 2.10 -1.80 -1.73
CA LEU A 255 2.63 -0.46 -1.49
C LEU A 255 3.67 -0.07 -2.54
N HIS A 256 3.42 1.00 -3.29
CA HIS A 256 4.35 1.49 -4.32
C HIS A 256 5.37 2.50 -3.77
N SER A 257 5.06 3.13 -2.65
CA SER A 257 6.00 3.98 -1.90
C SER A 257 6.96 3.15 -1.04
N PRO A 258 8.08 3.73 -0.56
CA PRO A 258 8.87 3.09 0.49
C PRO A 258 8.03 2.88 1.75
N PHE A 259 8.42 1.91 2.58
CA PHE A 259 7.92 1.79 3.95
C PHE A 259 9.03 2.20 4.92
N PRO A 260 8.80 3.20 5.79
CA PRO A 260 9.86 3.77 6.60
C PRO A 260 10.23 2.88 7.79
N SER A 261 11.44 3.06 8.32
CA SER A 261 11.89 2.36 9.52
C SER A 261 10.97 2.65 10.72
N SER A 262 10.96 1.76 11.70
CA SER A 262 10.10 1.89 12.89
C SER A 262 10.31 3.18 13.67
N GLU A 263 11.52 3.75 13.65
CA GLU A 263 11.82 5.03 14.32
C GLU A 263 11.14 6.22 13.64
N ILE A 264 11.03 6.19 12.31
CA ILE A 264 10.31 7.21 11.55
C ILE A 264 8.81 6.93 11.63
N TYR A 265 8.40 5.68 11.35
CA TYR A 265 6.98 5.28 11.32
C TYR A 265 6.27 5.57 12.66
N ARG A 266 6.95 5.41 13.81
CA ARG A 266 6.32 5.66 15.13
C ARG A 266 5.94 7.11 15.38
N THR A 267 6.42 8.05 14.56
CA THR A 267 6.02 9.45 14.63
C THR A 267 4.60 9.69 14.09
N LEU A 268 4.04 8.74 13.31
CA LEU A 268 2.65 8.78 12.88
C LEU A 268 1.72 8.55 14.09
N PRO A 269 0.82 9.50 14.40
CA PRO A 269 -0.08 9.33 15.55
C PRO A 269 -1.09 8.18 15.40
N VAL A 270 -1.48 7.86 14.16
CA VAL A 270 -2.43 6.77 13.81
C VAL A 270 -1.73 5.49 13.32
N ARG A 271 -0.47 5.29 13.75
CA ARG A 271 0.41 4.20 13.30
C ARG A 271 -0.17 2.80 13.52
N GLU A 272 -0.84 2.57 14.65
CA GLU A 272 -1.39 1.25 14.98
C GLU A 272 -2.62 0.94 14.14
N GLU A 273 -3.50 1.92 13.95
CA GLU A 273 -4.70 1.80 13.12
C GLU A 273 -4.35 1.45 11.68
N VAL A 274 -3.32 2.08 11.13
CA VAL A 274 -2.82 1.81 9.78
C VAL A 274 -2.22 0.39 9.68
N LEU A 275 -1.37 -0.03 10.64
CA LEU A 275 -0.81 -1.39 10.64
C LEU A 275 -1.91 -2.46 10.76
N ARG A 276 -2.83 -2.29 11.72
CA ARG A 276 -3.96 -3.22 11.93
C ARG A 276 -4.84 -3.32 10.70
N THR A 277 -5.00 -2.23 9.96
CA THR A 277 -5.76 -2.31 8.71
C THR A 277 -5.05 -3.12 7.65
N LEU A 278 -3.76 -2.91 7.43
CA LEU A 278 -3.01 -3.72 6.49
C LEU A 278 -3.03 -5.22 6.86
N LEU A 279 -3.02 -5.55 8.15
CA LEU A 279 -3.14 -6.93 8.65
C LEU A 279 -4.51 -7.58 8.40
N ASN A 280 -5.51 -6.83 7.93
CA ASN A 280 -6.75 -7.37 7.39
C ASN A 280 -6.61 -7.83 5.92
N CYS A 281 -5.42 -7.76 5.32
CA CYS A 281 -5.11 -8.38 4.02
C CYS A 281 -4.65 -9.83 4.19
N ASP A 282 -4.65 -10.58 3.09
CA ASP A 282 -4.12 -11.94 3.01
C ASP A 282 -2.70 -11.94 2.43
N LEU A 283 -2.41 -11.01 1.52
CA LEU A 283 -1.08 -10.77 0.97
C LEU A 283 -0.76 -9.26 0.95
N ILE A 284 0.43 -8.88 1.43
CA ILE A 284 0.94 -7.51 1.40
C ILE A 284 2.24 -7.49 0.59
N GLY A 285 2.28 -6.67 -0.45
CA GLY A 285 3.42 -6.53 -1.37
C GLY A 285 4.23 -5.25 -1.17
N PHE A 286 5.55 -5.39 -1.31
CA PHE A 286 6.52 -4.29 -1.30
C PHE A 286 7.52 -4.45 -2.44
N HIS A 287 8.12 -3.35 -2.91
CA HIS A 287 9.14 -3.42 -3.97
C HIS A 287 10.46 -4.06 -3.54
N THR A 288 10.93 -3.78 -2.31
CA THR A 288 12.24 -4.23 -1.83
C THR A 288 12.12 -4.97 -0.50
N PHE A 289 13.14 -5.79 -0.20
CA PHE A 289 13.23 -6.49 1.09
C PHE A 289 13.34 -5.50 2.25
N ASP A 290 14.00 -4.35 2.07
CA ASP A 290 14.12 -3.34 3.12
C ASP A 290 12.76 -2.75 3.53
N TYR A 291 11.90 -2.45 2.57
CA TYR A 291 10.56 -1.93 2.85
C TYR A 291 9.72 -2.96 3.60
N ALA A 292 9.73 -4.22 3.13
CA ALA A 292 9.06 -5.32 3.82
C ALA A 292 9.60 -5.53 5.24
N ARG A 293 10.92 -5.56 5.41
CA ARG A 293 11.59 -5.69 6.71
C ARG A 293 11.21 -4.56 7.66
N HIS A 294 11.08 -3.33 7.17
CA HIS A 294 10.63 -2.19 7.97
C HIS A 294 9.18 -2.34 8.42
N PHE A 295 8.27 -2.79 7.54
CA PHE A 295 6.90 -3.11 7.91
C PHE A 295 6.82 -4.20 8.98
N LEU A 296 7.55 -5.30 8.80
CA LEU A 296 7.66 -6.40 9.77
C LEU A 296 8.18 -5.93 11.12
N SER A 297 9.21 -5.07 11.11
CA SER A 297 9.76 -4.48 12.34
C SER A 297 8.76 -3.58 13.05
N CYS A 298 7.92 -2.84 12.32
CA CYS A 298 6.84 -2.04 12.91
C CYS A 298 5.77 -2.93 13.53
N CYS A 299 5.36 -4.01 12.85
CA CYS A 299 4.41 -4.98 13.39
C CYS A 299 4.93 -5.62 14.69
N SER A 300 6.20 -6.03 14.71
CA SER A 300 6.83 -6.59 15.91
C SER A 300 6.91 -5.59 17.06
N ARG A 301 7.43 -4.38 16.82
CA ARG A 301 7.64 -3.39 17.89
C ARG A 301 6.36 -2.76 18.42
N MET A 302 5.34 -2.57 17.58
CA MET A 302 4.11 -1.87 17.95
C MET A 302 2.97 -2.81 18.33
N LEU A 303 2.93 -4.01 17.74
CA LEU A 303 1.82 -4.96 17.92
C LEU A 303 2.26 -6.26 18.59
N GLY A 304 3.56 -6.45 18.85
CA GLY A 304 4.08 -7.68 19.45
C GLY A 304 4.00 -8.89 18.52
N LEU A 305 3.89 -8.68 17.21
CA LEU A 305 3.72 -9.76 16.23
C LEU A 305 5.07 -10.30 15.76
N GLU A 306 5.19 -11.62 15.78
CA GLU A 306 6.34 -12.32 15.19
C GLU A 306 6.03 -12.73 13.76
N TYR A 307 7.04 -12.69 12.90
CA TYR A 307 6.96 -13.22 11.54
C TYR A 307 7.86 -14.44 11.40
N GLN A 308 7.46 -15.34 10.51
CA GLN A 308 8.22 -16.54 10.21
C GLN A 308 8.59 -16.54 8.73
N SER A 309 9.82 -16.96 8.44
CA SER A 309 10.25 -17.29 7.08
C SER A 309 10.29 -18.81 6.95
N LYS A 310 9.40 -19.38 6.13
CA LYS A 310 9.31 -20.83 5.89
C LYS A 310 9.30 -21.10 4.39
N ARG A 311 10.22 -21.96 3.92
CA ARG A 311 10.30 -22.41 2.51
C ARG A 311 10.30 -21.27 1.48
N GLY A 312 10.96 -20.15 1.79
CA GLY A 312 11.05 -18.99 0.90
C GLY A 312 9.86 -18.02 0.95
N TYR A 313 8.88 -18.26 1.84
CA TYR A 313 7.75 -17.36 2.08
C TYR A 313 7.88 -16.70 3.46
N ILE A 314 7.53 -15.40 3.52
CA ILE A 314 7.47 -14.63 4.76
C ILE A 314 6.00 -14.44 5.14
N GLY A 315 5.64 -14.83 6.36
CA GLY A 315 4.27 -14.69 6.86
C GLY A 315 4.24 -14.20 8.30
N LEU A 316 3.22 -13.40 8.61
CA LEU A 316 2.85 -12.99 9.96
C LEU A 316 1.66 -13.82 10.43
N GLU A 317 1.73 -14.38 11.64
CA GLU A 317 0.55 -14.95 12.29
C GLU A 317 -0.29 -13.80 12.87
N TYR A 318 -1.59 -13.80 12.56
CA TYR A 318 -2.52 -12.79 13.03
C TYR A 318 -3.89 -13.40 13.31
N PHE A 319 -4.12 -13.79 14.56
CA PHE A 319 -5.39 -14.35 15.05
C PHE A 319 -5.87 -15.58 14.27
N GLY A 320 -4.97 -16.55 14.06
CA GLY A 320 -5.18 -17.80 13.35
C GLY A 320 -5.12 -17.68 11.82
N ARG A 321 -4.91 -16.46 11.30
CA ARG A 321 -4.62 -16.19 9.89
C ARG A 321 -3.12 -16.06 9.68
N THR A 322 -2.67 -16.34 8.46
CA THR A 322 -1.32 -16.01 8.03
C THR A 322 -1.41 -14.88 7.01
N VAL A 323 -0.86 -13.72 7.35
CA VAL A 323 -0.73 -12.58 6.43
C VAL A 323 0.60 -12.72 5.69
N GLY A 324 0.55 -12.92 4.38
CA GLY A 324 1.72 -13.08 3.55
C GLY A 324 2.42 -11.79 3.21
N ILE A 325 3.74 -11.84 3.08
CA ILE A 325 4.57 -10.73 2.66
C ILE A 325 5.26 -11.08 1.35
N LYS A 326 4.89 -10.38 0.28
CA LYS A 326 5.52 -10.47 -1.04
C LYS A 326 6.52 -9.35 -1.21
N ILE A 327 7.70 -9.70 -1.72
CA ILE A 327 8.71 -8.73 -2.12
C ILE A 327 8.95 -8.90 -3.60
N MET A 328 8.65 -7.86 -4.37
CA MET A 328 8.86 -7.90 -5.81
C MET A 328 8.92 -6.49 -6.40
N PRO A 329 10.07 -6.10 -7.00
CA PRO A 329 10.17 -4.87 -7.75
C PRO A 329 9.20 -4.91 -8.93
N MET A 330 8.52 -3.79 -9.20
CA MET A 330 7.65 -3.66 -10.37
C MET A 330 8.47 -3.42 -11.63
N GLY A 331 8.07 -4.08 -12.73
CA GLY A 331 8.66 -3.89 -14.06
C GLY A 331 7.97 -2.82 -14.92
N ILE A 332 8.49 -2.66 -16.13
CA ILE A 332 7.87 -1.86 -17.20
C ILE A 332 7.10 -2.76 -18.18
N HIS A 333 6.31 -2.16 -19.07
CA HIS A 333 5.62 -2.90 -20.13
C HIS A 333 6.44 -2.88 -21.42
N MET A 334 6.99 -4.03 -21.81
CA MET A 334 7.86 -4.14 -22.98
C MET A 334 7.15 -3.80 -24.30
N GLY A 335 5.95 -4.37 -24.53
CA GLY A 335 5.20 -4.17 -25.78
C GLY A 335 4.81 -2.71 -26.05
N GLN A 336 4.33 -1.99 -25.05
CA GLN A 336 3.99 -0.57 -25.13
C GLN A 336 5.20 0.32 -25.44
N LEU A 337 6.34 0.10 -24.79
CA LEU A 337 7.55 0.84 -25.15
C LEU A 337 7.98 0.53 -26.59
N GLN A 338 7.92 -0.74 -27.00
CA GLN A 338 8.24 -1.14 -28.37
C GLN A 338 7.27 -0.55 -29.40
N SER A 339 5.99 -0.35 -29.08
CA SER A 339 5.04 0.29 -29.99
C SER A 339 5.36 1.77 -30.17
N VAL A 340 5.71 2.49 -29.10
CA VAL A 340 6.15 3.89 -29.17
C VAL A 340 7.49 4.01 -29.90
N LEU A 341 8.41 3.06 -29.72
CA LEU A 341 9.70 3.04 -30.42
C LEU A 341 9.56 2.92 -31.95
N ARG A 342 8.42 2.39 -32.45
CA ARG A 342 8.10 2.25 -33.88
C ARG A 342 7.47 3.51 -34.49
N LEU A 343 7.11 4.51 -33.68
CA LEU A 343 6.43 5.71 -34.18
C LEU A 343 7.38 6.57 -35.05
N PRO A 344 6.95 7.00 -36.25
CA PRO A 344 7.74 7.90 -37.09
C PRO A 344 8.06 9.25 -36.42
N GLU A 345 7.13 9.77 -35.60
CA GLU A 345 7.32 10.99 -34.81
C GLU A 345 8.56 10.92 -33.92
N LYS A 346 8.80 9.75 -33.30
CA LYS A 346 9.98 9.53 -32.46
C LYS A 346 11.26 9.57 -33.28
N GLU A 347 11.31 8.94 -34.46
CA GLU A 347 12.51 8.98 -35.33
C GLU A 347 12.81 10.40 -35.83
N GLN A 348 11.79 11.16 -36.22
CA GLN A 348 11.93 12.56 -36.56
C GLN A 348 12.53 13.36 -35.39
N LYS A 349 12.03 13.13 -34.17
CA LYS A 349 12.53 13.79 -32.98
C LYS A 349 13.95 13.38 -32.63
N VAL A 350 14.32 12.12 -32.79
CA VAL A 350 15.69 11.63 -32.61
C VAL A 350 16.65 12.34 -33.57
N ALA A 351 16.28 12.51 -34.85
CA ALA A 351 17.10 13.23 -35.83
C ALA A 351 17.32 14.70 -35.43
N GLU A 352 16.26 15.40 -35.02
CA GLU A 352 16.33 16.78 -34.51
C GLU A 352 17.27 16.87 -33.29
N LEU A 353 17.12 15.97 -32.32
CA LEU A 353 17.92 15.98 -31.10
C LEU A 353 19.39 15.63 -31.37
N ARG A 354 19.68 14.69 -32.28
CA ARG A 354 21.06 14.38 -32.69
C ARG A 354 21.74 15.57 -33.35
N GLN A 355 21.03 16.29 -34.23
CA GLN A 355 21.56 17.51 -34.84
C GLN A 355 21.81 18.58 -33.77
N ARG A 356 20.86 18.80 -32.86
CA ARG A 356 20.98 19.79 -31.78
C ARG A 356 22.16 19.51 -30.85
N PHE A 357 22.39 18.24 -30.52
CA PHE A 357 23.43 17.81 -29.59
C PHE A 357 24.64 17.20 -30.30
N GLU A 358 24.86 17.53 -31.58
CA GLU A 358 26.01 17.06 -32.34
C GLU A 358 27.33 17.38 -31.60
N GLY A 359 28.20 16.38 -31.51
CA GLY A 359 29.48 16.46 -30.80
C GLY A 359 29.40 16.49 -29.27
N LYS A 360 28.20 16.33 -28.68
CA LYS A 360 27.97 16.46 -27.23
C LYS A 360 27.51 15.15 -26.59
N SER A 361 27.97 14.89 -25.38
CA SER A 361 27.51 13.80 -24.51
C SER A 361 26.31 14.26 -23.69
N VAL A 362 25.15 13.65 -23.92
CA VAL A 362 23.90 14.00 -23.23
C VAL A 362 23.73 13.15 -21.97
N LEU A 363 23.66 13.81 -20.82
CA LEU A 363 23.17 13.23 -19.56
C LEU A 363 21.70 13.62 -19.40
N LEU A 364 20.86 12.67 -18.99
CA LEU A 364 19.41 12.86 -18.95
C LEU A 364 18.85 12.61 -17.54
N GLY A 365 18.15 13.61 -17.01
CA GLY A 365 17.28 13.49 -15.86
C GLY A 365 15.82 13.57 -16.26
N VAL A 366 14.98 12.65 -15.77
CA VAL A 366 13.52 12.68 -15.96
C VAL A 366 12.88 12.39 -14.62
N ASP A 367 12.32 13.42 -14.01
CA ASP A 367 11.83 13.37 -12.64
C ASP A 367 10.53 14.16 -12.50
N ASP A 368 9.66 13.72 -11.60
CA ASP A 368 8.55 14.55 -11.15
C ASP A 368 9.11 15.74 -10.35
N THR A 369 8.46 16.90 -10.45
CA THR A 369 8.80 18.03 -9.57
C THR A 369 8.36 17.67 -8.16
N ASP A 370 9.29 17.14 -7.37
CA ASP A 370 9.07 16.68 -6.01
C ASP A 370 10.38 16.75 -5.21
N ILE A 371 10.26 17.06 -3.93
CA ILE A 371 11.36 17.34 -3.00
C ILE A 371 12.30 16.13 -2.82
N PHE A 372 11.78 14.92 -3.02
CA PHE A 372 12.53 13.68 -2.86
C PHE A 372 13.29 13.25 -4.11
N LYS A 373 13.08 13.90 -5.26
CA LYS A 373 13.74 13.54 -6.52
C LYS A 373 15.17 14.07 -6.66
N GLY A 374 15.60 14.96 -5.77
CA GLY A 374 17.00 15.39 -5.70
C GLY A 374 17.50 16.06 -6.98
N ILE A 375 16.64 16.81 -7.68
CA ILE A 375 16.99 17.50 -8.94
C ILE A 375 18.12 18.51 -8.69
N ASN A 376 18.07 19.29 -7.60
CA ASN A 376 19.15 20.22 -7.25
C ASN A 376 20.48 19.51 -6.96
N LEU A 377 20.45 18.37 -6.28
CA LEU A 377 21.66 17.56 -6.05
C LEU A 377 22.29 17.11 -7.38
N LYS A 378 21.46 16.79 -8.38
CA LYS A 378 21.90 16.47 -9.73
C LYS A 378 22.58 17.65 -10.42
N LEU A 379 21.95 18.82 -10.36
CA LEU A 379 22.48 20.05 -10.95
C LEU A 379 23.83 20.42 -10.32
N LEU A 380 23.93 20.36 -8.99
CA LEU A 380 25.16 20.62 -8.25
C LEU A 380 26.28 19.61 -8.56
N ALA A 381 25.93 18.32 -8.72
CA ALA A 381 26.91 17.30 -9.12
C ALA A 381 27.39 17.53 -10.56
N PHE A 382 26.50 17.89 -11.48
CA PHE A 382 26.87 18.20 -12.85
C PHE A 382 27.76 19.45 -12.94
N GLU A 383 27.42 20.50 -12.19
CA GLU A 383 28.21 21.70 -12.06
C GLU A 383 29.62 21.41 -11.50
N THR A 384 29.69 20.62 -10.43
CA THR A 384 30.96 20.16 -9.83
C THR A 384 31.78 19.35 -10.82
N MET A 385 31.14 18.47 -11.60
CA MET A 385 31.80 17.70 -12.66
C MET A 385 32.44 18.63 -13.71
N LEU A 386 31.74 19.68 -14.15
CA LEU A 386 32.27 20.65 -15.13
C LEU A 386 33.46 21.44 -14.60
N ARG A 387 33.52 21.71 -13.28
CA ARG A 387 34.68 22.35 -12.63
C ARG A 387 35.87 21.41 -12.52
N MET A 388 35.63 20.19 -12.03
CA MET A 388 36.69 19.19 -11.80
C MET A 388 37.26 18.65 -13.11
N HIS A 389 36.43 18.55 -14.15
CA HIS A 389 36.80 18.01 -15.46
C HIS A 389 36.54 19.02 -16.58
N PRO A 390 37.35 20.08 -16.73
CA PRO A 390 37.15 21.14 -17.72
C PRO A 390 37.05 20.64 -19.16
N LYS A 391 37.60 19.46 -19.44
CA LYS A 391 37.47 18.77 -20.74
C LYS A 391 36.00 18.59 -21.17
N TRP A 392 35.04 18.54 -20.25
CA TRP A 392 33.62 18.37 -20.55
C TRP A 392 32.87 19.69 -20.80
N GLN A 393 33.48 20.84 -20.51
CA GLN A 393 32.89 22.14 -20.86
C GLN A 393 32.79 22.26 -22.39
N GLY A 394 31.60 22.64 -22.89
CA GLY A 394 31.29 22.66 -24.33
C GLY A 394 30.92 21.29 -24.91
N ARG A 395 31.12 20.19 -24.17
CA ARG A 395 30.93 18.82 -24.65
C ARG A 395 29.91 17.99 -23.88
N ALA A 396 29.66 18.27 -22.61
CA ALA A 396 28.62 17.58 -21.83
C ALA A 396 27.37 18.46 -21.70
N VAL A 397 26.18 17.88 -21.86
CA VAL A 397 24.91 18.59 -21.66
C VAL A 397 24.04 17.77 -20.72
N LEU A 398 23.53 18.39 -19.66
CA LEU A 398 22.48 17.84 -18.82
C LEU A 398 21.11 18.31 -19.33
N VAL A 399 20.32 17.38 -19.86
CA VAL A 399 18.90 17.61 -20.14
C VAL A 399 18.12 17.18 -18.89
N GLN A 400 17.42 18.11 -18.24
CA GLN A 400 16.54 17.82 -17.12
C GLN A 400 15.09 18.08 -17.52
N ILE A 401 14.33 16.99 -17.62
CA ILE A 401 12.88 17.01 -17.82
C ILE A 401 12.22 16.96 -16.44
N ALA A 402 11.42 17.96 -16.12
CA ALA A 402 10.67 18.07 -14.88
C ALA A 402 9.17 17.88 -15.17
N ASN A 403 8.62 16.72 -14.81
CA ASN A 403 7.19 16.49 -14.94
C ASN A 403 6.42 17.36 -13.93
N PRO A 404 5.16 17.71 -14.22
CA PRO A 404 4.34 18.49 -13.31
C PRO A 404 4.24 17.85 -11.91
N PRO A 405 4.20 18.67 -10.85
CA PRO A 405 4.07 18.17 -9.50
C PRO A 405 2.72 17.47 -9.27
N ARG A 406 2.74 16.43 -8.42
CA ARG A 406 1.53 15.67 -8.03
C ARG A 406 0.80 16.24 -6.81
N GLY A 407 1.30 17.35 -6.26
CA GLY A 407 0.80 18.03 -5.07
C GLY A 407 0.97 19.55 -5.19
N LYS A 408 0.60 20.28 -4.13
CA LYS A 408 0.68 21.75 -4.06
C LYS A 408 1.31 22.16 -2.74
N GLY A 409 1.96 23.32 -2.71
CA GLY A 409 2.50 23.90 -1.48
C GLY A 409 3.68 24.85 -1.72
N LYS A 410 3.93 25.74 -0.76
CA LYS A 410 5.02 26.73 -0.83
C LYS A 410 6.41 26.10 -0.95
N GLU A 411 6.62 24.94 -0.33
CA GLU A 411 7.89 24.18 -0.41
C GLU A 411 8.22 23.79 -1.84
N LEU A 412 7.21 23.36 -2.58
CA LEU A 412 7.34 22.92 -3.96
C LEU A 412 7.63 24.11 -4.89
N GLU A 413 6.97 25.25 -4.67
CA GLU A 413 7.25 26.51 -5.38
C GLU A 413 8.68 26.97 -5.14
N ALA A 414 9.17 26.90 -3.90
CA ALA A 414 10.53 27.24 -3.54
C ALA A 414 11.56 26.34 -4.24
N ILE A 415 11.31 25.02 -4.29
CA ILE A 415 12.19 24.07 -4.98
C ILE A 415 12.19 24.29 -6.49
N GLN A 416 11.04 24.61 -7.08
CA GLN A 416 10.99 24.98 -8.50
C GLN A 416 11.81 26.24 -8.79
N ALA A 417 11.77 27.24 -7.90
CA ALA A 417 12.58 28.44 -8.04
C ALA A 417 14.08 28.12 -7.91
N GLU A 418 14.48 27.33 -6.91
CA GLU A 418 15.86 26.91 -6.68
C GLU A 418 16.44 26.10 -7.87
N ILE A 419 15.63 25.21 -8.47
CA ILE A 419 15.99 24.45 -9.66
C ILE A 419 16.27 25.40 -10.83
N ARG A 420 15.38 26.36 -11.09
CA ARG A 420 15.55 27.34 -12.16
C ARG A 420 16.78 28.21 -11.95
N GLU A 421 16.96 28.73 -10.74
CA GLU A 421 18.14 29.53 -10.38
C GLU A 421 19.45 28.75 -10.61
N SER A 422 19.48 27.48 -10.19
CA SER A 422 20.63 26.60 -10.41
C SER A 422 20.91 26.39 -11.89
N CYS A 423 19.87 26.15 -12.71
CA CYS A 423 20.00 26.00 -14.16
C CYS A 423 20.57 27.27 -14.81
N GLU A 424 20.02 28.45 -14.47
CA GLU A 424 20.47 29.74 -14.98
C GLU A 424 21.91 30.06 -14.57
N ARG A 425 22.27 29.79 -13.32
CA ARG A 425 23.60 30.00 -12.78
C ARG A 425 24.64 29.13 -13.49
N ILE A 426 24.38 27.84 -13.67
CA ILE A 426 25.27 26.92 -14.39
C ILE A 426 25.41 27.34 -15.86
N ASN A 427 24.30 27.69 -16.51
CA ASN A 427 24.33 28.15 -17.90
C ASN A 427 25.06 29.48 -18.07
N ARG A 428 25.00 30.38 -17.10
CA ARG A 428 25.76 31.65 -17.12
C ARG A 428 27.25 31.43 -16.92
N GLU A 429 27.64 30.51 -16.04
CA GLU A 429 29.05 30.24 -15.71
C GLU A 429 29.77 29.44 -16.81
N PHE A 430 29.13 28.41 -17.37
CA PHE A 430 29.77 27.48 -18.32
C PHE A 430 29.22 27.57 -19.74
N GLY A 431 28.17 28.35 -19.99
CA GLY A 431 27.56 28.50 -21.31
C GLY A 431 28.38 29.31 -22.29
N GLN A 432 28.17 29.03 -23.58
CA GLN A 432 28.81 29.70 -24.71
C GLN A 432 27.79 29.87 -25.84
N THR A 433 28.09 30.67 -26.86
CA THR A 433 27.19 30.85 -28.01
C THR A 433 26.88 29.49 -28.65
N GLY A 434 25.60 29.11 -28.70
CA GLY A 434 25.15 27.82 -29.23
C GLY A 434 25.34 26.61 -28.31
N TYR A 435 25.80 26.81 -27.06
CA TYR A 435 25.98 25.76 -26.06
C TYR A 435 25.42 26.17 -24.70
N SER A 436 24.40 25.43 -24.25
CA SER A 436 23.87 25.52 -22.89
C SER A 436 24.17 24.21 -22.15
N PRO A 437 25.01 24.24 -21.09
CA PRO A 437 25.33 23.06 -20.30
C PRO A 437 24.09 22.37 -19.72
N VAL A 438 23.06 23.12 -19.36
CA VAL A 438 21.79 22.61 -18.82
C VAL A 438 20.62 23.00 -19.71
N VAL A 439 19.87 22.01 -20.18
CA VAL A 439 18.60 22.18 -20.89
C VAL A 439 17.47 21.74 -19.97
N PHE A 440 16.78 22.72 -19.37
CA PHE A 440 15.65 22.47 -18.48
C PHE A 440 14.33 22.48 -19.27
N ILE A 441 13.50 21.45 -19.06
CA ILE A 441 12.21 21.29 -19.75
C ILE A 441 11.13 21.07 -18.70
N ASP A 442 10.24 22.05 -18.53
CA ASP A 442 9.17 22.09 -17.52
C ASP A 442 7.77 22.09 -18.16
N ARG A 443 7.62 21.36 -19.26
CA ARG A 443 6.36 21.18 -19.98
C ARG A 443 5.99 19.71 -20.13
N ASN A 444 4.72 19.46 -20.37
CA ASN A 444 4.25 18.13 -20.75
C ASN A 444 4.95 17.66 -22.03
N MET A 445 5.35 16.39 -22.03
CA MET A 445 6.10 15.76 -23.10
C MET A 445 5.33 14.54 -23.61
N SER A 446 5.27 14.36 -24.93
CA SER A 446 4.69 13.15 -25.50
C SER A 446 5.58 11.94 -25.21
N SER A 447 5.01 10.75 -25.16
CA SER A 447 5.82 9.53 -24.98
C SER A 447 6.85 9.35 -26.11
N ALA A 448 6.52 9.74 -27.35
CA ALA A 448 7.46 9.73 -28.47
C ALA A 448 8.67 10.68 -28.22
N GLU A 449 8.41 11.90 -27.76
CA GLU A 449 9.48 12.87 -27.46
C GLU A 449 10.36 12.41 -26.27
N ARG A 450 9.75 11.88 -25.21
CA ARG A 450 10.47 11.35 -24.04
C ARG A 450 11.39 10.18 -24.44
N LEU A 451 10.88 9.24 -25.22
CA LEU A 451 11.66 8.11 -25.70
C LEU A 451 12.79 8.54 -26.65
N ALA A 452 12.60 9.60 -27.45
CA ALA A 452 13.66 10.17 -28.28
C ALA A 452 14.84 10.69 -27.43
N TYR A 453 14.56 11.36 -26.31
CA TYR A 453 15.61 11.74 -25.34
C TYR A 453 16.32 10.52 -24.75
N TYR A 454 15.60 9.46 -24.38
CA TYR A 454 16.23 8.22 -23.91
C TYR A 454 17.14 7.58 -24.96
N THR A 455 16.75 7.62 -26.24
CA THR A 455 17.55 7.06 -27.34
C THR A 455 18.90 7.78 -27.50
N ILE A 456 18.92 9.11 -27.40
CA ILE A 456 20.15 9.90 -27.61
C ILE A 456 21.01 10.10 -26.36
N ALA A 457 20.45 9.88 -25.17
CA ALA A 457 21.16 10.11 -23.91
C ALA A 457 22.28 9.10 -23.69
N GLU A 458 23.50 9.57 -23.48
CA GLU A 458 24.65 8.71 -23.16
C GLU A 458 24.52 8.10 -21.77
N CYS A 459 23.96 8.85 -20.81
CA CYS A 459 23.72 8.41 -19.45
C CYS A 459 22.38 8.93 -18.92
N VAL A 460 21.63 8.09 -18.19
CA VAL A 460 20.51 8.54 -17.36
C VAL A 460 20.95 8.68 -15.91
N VAL A 461 20.53 9.78 -15.29
CA VAL A 461 20.96 10.20 -13.95
C VAL A 461 19.75 10.32 -13.04
N VAL A 462 19.71 9.47 -12.01
CA VAL A 462 18.63 9.43 -11.00
C VAL A 462 19.24 9.67 -9.62
N THR A 463 19.01 10.86 -9.06
CA THR A 463 19.60 11.32 -7.79
C THR A 463 18.56 11.45 -6.67
N ALA A 464 17.41 10.76 -6.81
CA ALA A 464 16.37 10.80 -5.80
C ALA A 464 16.90 10.37 -4.43
N VAL A 465 16.63 11.19 -3.41
CA VAL A 465 17.09 10.95 -2.03
C VAL A 465 16.29 9.84 -1.36
N ARG A 466 15.03 9.65 -1.79
CA ARG A 466 14.18 8.49 -1.50
C ARG A 466 13.19 8.33 -2.63
N ASP A 467 12.98 7.09 -3.08
CA ASP A 467 11.95 6.77 -4.07
C ASP A 467 11.52 5.31 -3.91
N GLY A 468 10.22 5.03 -4.05
CA GLY A 468 9.68 3.67 -3.90
C GLY A 468 10.18 2.75 -4.99
N MET A 469 9.80 3.05 -6.23
CA MET A 469 10.34 2.40 -7.43
C MET A 469 10.45 3.45 -8.53
N ASN A 470 11.62 3.50 -9.18
CA ASN A 470 11.87 4.42 -10.28
C ASN A 470 12.00 3.63 -11.58
N LEU A 471 11.07 3.86 -12.52
CA LEU A 471 11.03 3.13 -13.79
C LEU A 471 11.79 3.82 -14.92
N THR A 472 12.22 5.07 -14.73
CA THR A 472 13.00 5.84 -15.74
C THR A 472 14.23 5.06 -16.24
N PRO A 473 15.07 4.44 -15.37
CA PRO A 473 16.17 3.61 -15.85
C PRO A 473 15.72 2.44 -16.73
N TYR A 474 14.58 1.82 -16.42
CA TYR A 474 14.10 0.63 -17.14
C TYR A 474 13.62 1.03 -18.54
N GLU A 475 12.84 2.11 -18.64
CA GLU A 475 12.41 2.68 -19.92
C GLU A 475 13.62 3.05 -20.79
N TYR A 476 14.62 3.70 -20.20
CA TYR A 476 15.86 4.06 -20.88
C TYR A 476 16.62 2.85 -21.43
N ILE A 477 16.80 1.80 -20.62
CA ILE A 477 17.49 0.57 -21.04
C ILE A 477 16.81 -0.04 -22.28
N VAL A 478 15.48 -0.09 -22.29
CA VAL A 478 14.71 -0.61 -23.43
C VAL A 478 14.84 0.30 -24.66
N CYS A 479 14.83 1.61 -24.48
CA CYS A 479 15.05 2.56 -25.57
C CYS A 479 16.44 2.43 -26.20
N ARG A 480 17.48 2.21 -25.39
CA ARG A 480 18.85 1.99 -25.85
C ARG A 480 19.04 0.63 -26.53
N GLN A 481 18.29 -0.39 -26.11
CA GLN A 481 18.24 -1.67 -26.82
C GLN A 481 17.64 -1.50 -28.22
N GLY A 482 16.56 -0.73 -28.33
CA GLY A 482 15.80 -0.57 -29.57
C GLY A 482 14.91 -1.78 -29.88
N ILE A 483 14.40 -1.84 -31.10
CA ILE A 483 13.48 -2.90 -31.55
C ILE A 483 14.31 -4.08 -32.10
N PRO A 484 14.11 -5.30 -31.58
CA PRO A 484 14.74 -6.49 -32.15
C PRO A 484 14.37 -6.68 -33.63
N GLY A 485 15.37 -6.89 -34.50
CA GLY A 485 15.16 -7.21 -35.91
C GLY A 485 14.76 -6.05 -36.84
N SER A 486 14.81 -4.79 -36.38
CA SER A 486 14.50 -3.62 -37.21
C SER A 486 15.74 -3.13 -37.98
N GLU A 487 15.79 -3.30 -39.29
CA GLU A 487 16.95 -2.91 -40.15
C GLU A 487 17.05 -1.39 -40.42
N SER A 488 16.13 -0.59 -39.88
CA SER A 488 15.83 0.76 -40.36
C SER A 488 16.69 1.91 -39.81
N ALA A 489 17.82 1.66 -39.12
CA ALA A 489 18.80 2.72 -38.88
C ALA A 489 20.25 2.17 -38.77
N PRO A 490 21.29 2.89 -39.25
CA PRO A 490 22.68 2.42 -39.29
C PRO A 490 23.28 2.03 -37.92
N GLU A 491 22.78 2.62 -36.82
CA GLU A 491 23.18 2.29 -35.45
C GLU A 491 22.45 1.06 -34.86
N VAL A 492 21.45 0.51 -35.57
CA VAL A 492 20.77 -0.72 -35.12
C VAL A 492 21.71 -1.93 -35.21
N ASN A 493 22.73 -1.88 -36.09
CA ASN A 493 23.75 -2.91 -36.23
C ASN A 493 24.96 -2.73 -35.29
N GLY A 494 25.03 -1.63 -34.54
CA GLY A 494 26.07 -1.39 -33.55
C GLY A 494 25.78 -2.06 -32.21
N PRO A 495 26.81 -2.35 -31.40
CA PRO A 495 26.63 -2.93 -30.08
C PRO A 495 25.88 -1.98 -29.15
N LYS A 496 24.92 -2.52 -28.39
CA LYS A 496 24.01 -1.73 -27.55
C LYS A 496 24.70 -1.31 -26.25
N LYS A 497 24.40 -0.10 -25.79
CA LYS A 497 25.02 0.51 -24.61
C LYS A 497 24.03 1.37 -23.83
N SER A 498 24.15 1.37 -22.51
CA SER A 498 23.35 2.20 -21.61
C SER A 498 24.15 2.47 -20.34
N MET A 499 24.29 3.75 -19.97
CA MET A 499 24.93 4.13 -18.72
C MET A 499 23.92 4.72 -17.75
N LEU A 500 24.11 4.36 -16.48
CA LEU A 500 23.19 4.70 -15.40
C LEU A 500 23.99 5.17 -14.20
N VAL A 501 23.70 6.38 -13.74
CA VAL A 501 24.10 6.87 -12.42
C VAL A 501 22.84 6.92 -11.57
N VAL A 502 22.76 6.05 -10.56
CA VAL A 502 21.53 5.84 -9.79
C VAL A 502 21.79 5.97 -8.30
N SER A 503 20.89 6.65 -7.60
CA SER A 503 20.90 6.73 -6.15
C SER A 503 20.80 5.33 -5.53
N GLU A 504 21.50 5.11 -4.42
CA GLU A 504 21.36 3.89 -3.61
C GLU A 504 20.01 3.84 -2.86
N PHE A 505 19.26 4.94 -2.83
CA PHE A 505 18.04 5.11 -2.05
C PHE A 505 16.73 4.87 -2.82
N ILE A 506 16.79 4.33 -4.03
CA ILE A 506 15.64 4.04 -4.90
C ILE A 506 15.43 2.54 -5.08
N GLY A 507 14.17 2.09 -5.16
CA GLY A 507 13.86 0.67 -5.20
C GLY A 507 14.39 -0.12 -6.42
N CYS A 508 14.69 0.55 -7.53
CA CYS A 508 15.27 -0.12 -8.70
C CYS A 508 16.78 -0.36 -8.60
N SER A 509 17.47 0.29 -7.65
CA SER A 509 18.93 0.26 -7.52
C SER A 509 19.49 -1.15 -7.25
N PRO A 510 18.91 -1.97 -6.34
CA PRO A 510 19.35 -3.35 -6.13
C PRO A 510 19.27 -4.23 -7.39
N SER A 511 18.27 -3.99 -8.24
CA SER A 511 18.02 -4.76 -9.47
C SER A 511 19.02 -4.46 -10.59
N LEU A 512 19.58 -3.24 -10.64
CA LEU A 512 20.43 -2.76 -11.73
C LEU A 512 21.91 -2.88 -11.37
N SER A 513 22.43 -4.10 -11.29
CA SER A 513 23.79 -4.41 -10.82
C SER A 513 24.93 -3.74 -11.61
N GLY A 514 24.70 -3.37 -12.88
CA GLY A 514 25.69 -2.66 -13.69
C GLY A 514 25.64 -1.12 -13.58
N ALA A 515 24.76 -0.56 -12.75
CA ALA A 515 24.64 0.89 -12.61
C ALA A 515 25.71 1.44 -11.66
N ILE A 516 26.17 2.67 -11.89
CA ILE A 516 27.06 3.38 -10.96
C ILE A 516 26.18 3.91 -9.83
N ARG A 517 26.31 3.31 -8.66
CA ARG A 517 25.51 3.66 -7.48
C ARG A 517 26.12 4.84 -6.76
N VAL A 518 25.31 5.84 -6.46
CA VAL A 518 25.74 7.05 -5.77
C VAL A 518 24.91 7.29 -4.52
N ASN A 519 25.55 7.89 -3.52
CA ASN A 519 24.84 8.60 -2.47
C ASN A 519 24.68 10.05 -2.94
N PRO A 520 23.48 10.50 -3.34
CA PRO A 520 23.28 11.82 -3.94
C PRO A 520 23.59 12.99 -2.99
N TRP A 521 23.71 12.74 -1.69
CA TRP A 521 24.13 13.75 -0.71
C TRP A 521 25.62 14.08 -0.80
N ASN A 522 26.42 13.19 -1.39
CA ASN A 522 27.83 13.46 -1.68
C ASN A 522 27.97 13.97 -3.12
N ILE A 523 27.99 15.30 -3.27
CA ILE A 523 28.05 15.98 -4.55
C ILE A 523 29.32 15.65 -5.33
N GLU A 524 30.48 15.60 -4.67
CA GLU A 524 31.77 15.31 -5.32
C GLU A 524 31.84 13.89 -5.87
N THR A 525 31.43 12.89 -5.07
CA THR A 525 31.38 11.50 -5.54
C THR A 525 30.35 11.32 -6.65
N THR A 526 29.21 12.02 -6.55
CA THR A 526 28.21 11.99 -7.62
C THR A 526 28.77 12.63 -8.89
N ALA A 527 29.51 13.74 -8.79
CA ALA A 527 30.17 14.39 -9.93
C ALA A 527 31.19 13.48 -10.62
N GLU A 528 32.00 12.76 -9.84
CA GLU A 528 32.93 11.78 -10.41
C GLU A 528 32.21 10.60 -11.07
N ALA A 529 31.10 10.13 -10.50
CA ALA A 529 30.26 9.11 -11.12
C ALA A 529 29.66 9.56 -12.46
N LEU A 530 29.26 10.84 -12.59
CA LEU A 530 28.83 11.41 -13.86
C LEU A 530 29.96 11.39 -14.89
N ASN A 531 31.17 11.81 -14.51
CA ASN A 531 32.35 11.79 -15.36
C ASN A 531 32.74 10.35 -15.75
N GLU A 532 32.72 9.40 -14.80
CA GLU A 532 32.96 7.99 -15.04
C GLU A 532 31.98 7.45 -16.09
N ALA A 533 30.68 7.71 -15.94
CA ALA A 533 29.65 7.22 -16.84
C ALA A 533 29.89 7.62 -18.30
N ILE A 534 30.28 8.87 -18.54
CA ILE A 534 30.47 9.39 -19.91
C ILE A 534 31.88 9.16 -20.46
N SER A 535 32.89 8.92 -19.60
CA SER A 535 34.27 8.60 -20.01
C SER A 535 34.58 7.11 -20.12
N MET A 536 33.67 6.25 -19.65
CA MET A 536 33.81 4.80 -19.67
C MET A 536 34.04 4.25 -21.09
N SER A 537 34.82 3.17 -21.19
CA SER A 537 35.08 2.52 -22.48
C SER A 537 33.81 1.90 -23.06
N GLU A 538 33.68 1.92 -24.39
CA GLU A 538 32.49 1.39 -25.06
C GLU A 538 32.23 -0.09 -24.75
N GLN A 539 33.28 -0.90 -24.56
CA GLN A 539 33.19 -2.32 -24.20
C GLN A 539 32.52 -2.52 -22.83
N GLU A 540 32.89 -1.72 -21.83
CA GLU A 540 32.31 -1.79 -20.49
C GLU A 540 30.84 -1.31 -20.51
N LYS A 541 30.53 -0.26 -21.28
CA LYS A 541 29.14 0.21 -21.46
C LYS A 541 28.25 -0.89 -22.06
N GLN A 542 28.76 -1.68 -23.00
CA GLN A 542 28.04 -2.80 -23.60
C GLN A 542 27.81 -3.94 -22.61
N LEU A 543 28.82 -4.29 -21.82
CA LEU A 543 28.71 -5.33 -20.80
C LEU A 543 27.65 -4.97 -19.74
N ARG A 544 27.65 -3.71 -19.28
CA ARG A 544 26.66 -3.19 -18.33
C ARG A 544 25.26 -3.21 -18.92
N HIS A 545 25.11 -2.74 -20.15
CA HIS A 545 23.84 -2.79 -20.87
C HIS A 545 23.27 -4.20 -20.98
N GLY A 546 24.09 -5.19 -21.34
CA GLY A 546 23.65 -6.59 -21.43
C GLY A 546 23.09 -7.12 -20.11
N LYS A 547 23.71 -6.78 -18.98
CA LYS A 547 23.20 -7.12 -17.63
C LYS A 547 21.87 -6.42 -17.34
N HIS A 548 21.80 -5.12 -17.61
CA HIS A 548 20.60 -4.31 -17.38
C HIS A 548 19.42 -4.82 -18.20
N TYR A 549 19.59 -4.97 -19.51
CA TYR A 549 18.53 -5.39 -20.41
C TYR A 549 18.04 -6.81 -20.09
N ARG A 550 18.94 -7.74 -19.75
CA ARG A 550 18.54 -9.10 -19.33
C ARG A 550 17.60 -9.09 -18.12
N TYR A 551 17.87 -8.25 -17.13
CA TYR A 551 16.98 -8.12 -15.97
C TYR A 551 15.63 -7.51 -16.38
N VAL A 552 15.66 -6.35 -17.02
CA VAL A 552 14.44 -5.57 -17.35
C VAL A 552 13.52 -6.33 -18.31
N SER A 553 14.06 -7.07 -19.27
CA SER A 553 13.28 -7.86 -20.23
C SER A 553 12.64 -9.12 -19.64
N THR A 554 13.08 -9.58 -18.46
CA THR A 554 12.54 -10.78 -17.80
C THR A 554 11.69 -10.46 -16.57
N HIS A 555 11.80 -9.24 -16.05
CA HIS A 555 11.07 -8.75 -14.88
C HIS A 555 10.17 -7.58 -15.28
N ASP A 556 9.27 -7.84 -16.22
CA ASP A 556 8.29 -6.87 -16.70
C ASP A 556 7.07 -6.76 -15.78
N VAL A 557 6.14 -5.86 -16.12
CA VAL A 557 4.91 -5.64 -15.34
C VAL A 557 3.98 -6.87 -15.34
N ALA A 558 3.99 -7.67 -16.40
CA ALA A 558 3.19 -8.89 -16.51
C ALA A 558 3.74 -9.98 -15.57
N TYR A 559 5.06 -10.11 -15.47
CA TYR A 559 5.70 -10.99 -14.49
C TYR A 559 5.35 -10.57 -13.06
N TRP A 560 5.42 -9.26 -12.75
CA TRP A 560 5.07 -8.73 -11.44
C TRP A 560 3.61 -9.02 -11.06
N SER A 561 2.66 -8.75 -11.94
CA SER A 561 1.23 -8.95 -11.65
C SER A 561 0.88 -10.44 -11.53
N ARG A 562 1.35 -11.28 -12.45
CA ARG A 562 1.16 -12.74 -12.41
C ARG A 562 1.67 -13.35 -11.11
N SER A 563 2.88 -12.99 -10.72
CA SER A 563 3.54 -13.51 -9.52
C SER A 563 2.87 -13.02 -8.22
N PHE A 564 2.22 -11.85 -8.23
CA PHE A 564 1.43 -11.39 -7.10
C PHE A 564 0.09 -12.15 -7.00
N VAL A 565 -0.63 -12.29 -8.13
CA VAL A 565 -1.92 -13.00 -8.17
C VAL A 565 -1.77 -14.46 -7.75
N GLN A 566 -0.76 -15.17 -8.25
CA GLN A 566 -0.47 -16.56 -7.85
C GLN A 566 -0.21 -16.70 -6.35
N ASP A 567 0.52 -15.76 -5.75
CA ASP A 567 0.76 -15.78 -4.30
C ASP A 567 -0.48 -15.40 -3.50
N LEU A 568 -1.35 -14.55 -4.05
CA LEU A 568 -2.63 -14.18 -3.43
C LEU A 568 -3.59 -15.36 -3.42
N GLU A 569 -3.74 -16.06 -4.54
CA GLU A 569 -4.49 -17.33 -4.64
C GLU A 569 -3.97 -18.34 -3.60
N ARG A 570 -2.64 -18.48 -3.50
CA ARG A 570 -2.00 -19.37 -2.53
C ARG A 570 -2.30 -18.97 -1.09
N ALA A 571 -2.22 -17.67 -0.77
CA ALA A 571 -2.49 -17.15 0.57
C ALA A 571 -3.96 -17.37 0.97
N CYS A 572 -4.88 -17.34 0.01
CA CYS A 572 -6.31 -17.51 0.23
C CYS A 572 -6.81 -18.96 0.20
N LYS A 573 -5.97 -19.95 -0.14
CA LYS A 573 -6.37 -21.35 -0.36
C LYS A 573 -7.16 -21.98 0.79
N ASP A 574 -6.85 -21.63 2.04
CA ASP A 574 -7.48 -22.21 3.22
C ASP A 574 -8.61 -21.33 3.82
N HIS A 575 -9.01 -20.23 3.16
CA HIS A 575 -10.07 -19.34 3.67
C HIS A 575 -11.40 -20.04 3.93
N PHE A 576 -11.80 -20.93 3.02
CA PHE A 576 -13.06 -21.67 3.13
C PHE A 576 -12.96 -22.89 4.05
N ARG A 577 -11.74 -23.26 4.45
CA ARG A 577 -11.46 -24.36 5.38
C ARG A 577 -11.38 -23.91 6.83
N LYS A 578 -11.55 -22.63 7.14
CA LYS A 578 -11.49 -22.11 8.51
C LYS A 578 -12.78 -21.39 8.89
N LEU A 579 -13.14 -21.45 10.16
CA LEU A 579 -14.24 -20.66 10.71
C LEU A 579 -13.72 -19.25 11.02
N CYS A 580 -14.24 -18.24 10.31
CA CYS A 580 -13.77 -16.85 10.39
C CYS A 580 -14.78 -15.97 11.13
N TRP A 581 -14.40 -15.47 12.30
CA TRP A 581 -15.22 -14.59 13.14
C TRP A 581 -14.65 -13.18 13.16
N GLY A 582 -15.49 -12.19 12.85
CA GLY A 582 -15.15 -10.78 13.01
C GLY A 582 -15.29 -10.36 14.47
N ILE A 583 -14.21 -9.85 15.08
CA ILE A 583 -14.18 -9.41 16.48
C ILE A 583 -13.63 -7.99 16.57
N GLY A 584 -14.25 -7.16 17.42
CA GLY A 584 -13.81 -5.79 17.69
C GLY A 584 -14.58 -4.74 16.88
N LEU A 585 -14.31 -3.47 17.19
CA LEU A 585 -14.95 -2.32 16.57
C LEU A 585 -13.89 -1.41 15.95
N GLY A 586 -14.29 -0.70 14.90
CA GLY A 586 -13.45 0.26 14.20
C GLY A 586 -12.13 -0.34 13.69
N PHE A 587 -11.02 0.36 13.95
CA PHE A 587 -9.67 -0.10 13.60
C PHE A 587 -9.09 -1.15 14.57
N GLY A 588 -9.81 -1.47 15.65
CA GLY A 588 -9.54 -2.64 16.50
C GLY A 588 -10.20 -3.92 15.97
N PHE A 589 -10.94 -3.85 14.86
CA PHE A 589 -11.52 -5.01 14.21
C PHE A 589 -10.43 -5.94 13.68
N ARG A 590 -10.67 -7.24 13.87
CA ARG A 590 -9.82 -8.33 13.42
C ARG A 590 -10.68 -9.53 13.06
N VAL A 591 -10.18 -10.36 12.16
CA VAL A 591 -10.77 -11.66 11.88
C VAL A 591 -9.99 -12.72 12.63
N VAL A 592 -10.70 -13.48 13.45
CA VAL A 592 -10.16 -14.68 14.09
C VAL A 592 -10.51 -15.88 13.22
N ALA A 593 -9.50 -16.59 12.73
CA ALA A 593 -9.67 -17.81 11.96
C ALA A 593 -9.37 -19.02 12.84
N LEU A 594 -10.37 -19.87 13.04
CA LEU A 594 -10.32 -21.05 13.89
C LEU A 594 -10.44 -22.31 13.05
N ASP A 595 -10.00 -23.43 13.62
CA ASP A 595 -10.19 -24.76 13.03
C ASP A 595 -11.69 -25.05 12.83
N PRO A 596 -12.11 -25.76 11.76
CA PRO A 596 -13.52 -26.16 11.56
C PRO A 596 -14.14 -26.89 12.73
N HIS A 597 -13.36 -27.68 13.47
CA HIS A 597 -13.82 -28.45 14.61
C HIS A 597 -13.86 -27.62 15.90
N PHE A 598 -13.50 -26.33 15.83
CA PHE A 598 -13.62 -25.45 16.97
C PHE A 598 -15.09 -25.27 17.34
N THR A 599 -15.47 -25.81 18.49
CA THR A 599 -16.82 -25.64 19.04
C THR A 599 -16.81 -24.44 19.97
N LYS A 600 -17.47 -23.35 19.55
CA LYS A 600 -17.70 -22.21 20.44
C LYS A 600 -18.63 -22.66 21.56
N LEU A 601 -18.21 -22.48 22.81
CA LEU A 601 -19.07 -22.77 23.96
C LEU A 601 -20.29 -21.85 23.94
N ASN A 602 -21.49 -22.44 24.05
CA ASN A 602 -22.75 -21.71 24.14
C ASN A 602 -22.86 -21.08 25.54
N LEU A 603 -23.00 -19.75 25.60
CA LEU A 603 -23.06 -19.00 26.86
C LEU A 603 -24.24 -19.41 27.72
N ASP A 604 -25.43 -19.61 27.14
CA ASP A 604 -26.63 -20.00 27.89
C ASP A 604 -26.44 -21.40 28.50
N THR A 605 -25.85 -22.32 27.74
CA THR A 605 -25.51 -23.67 28.24
C THR A 605 -24.48 -23.61 29.37
N ILE A 606 -23.43 -22.78 29.24
CA ILE A 606 -22.42 -22.59 30.28
C ILE A 606 -23.07 -22.00 31.54
N VAL A 607 -23.88 -20.96 31.40
CA VAL A 607 -24.54 -20.28 32.53
C VAL A 607 -25.47 -21.24 33.25
N LEU A 608 -26.33 -21.97 32.53
CA LEU A 608 -27.21 -22.99 33.12
C LEU A 608 -26.42 -24.09 33.83
N SER A 609 -25.32 -24.55 33.23
CA SER A 609 -24.45 -25.56 33.84
C SER A 609 -23.75 -25.02 35.09
N TYR A 610 -23.31 -23.76 35.05
CA TYR A 610 -22.69 -23.06 36.16
C TYR A 610 -23.68 -22.85 37.32
N GLU A 611 -24.92 -22.46 37.06
CA GLU A 611 -25.95 -22.28 38.09
C GLU A 611 -26.36 -23.60 38.75
N ARG A 612 -26.41 -24.69 37.99
CA ARG A 612 -26.79 -26.03 38.50
C ARG A 612 -25.66 -26.73 39.25
N ALA A 613 -24.42 -26.43 38.94
CA ALA A 613 -23.27 -27.12 39.52
C ALA A 613 -23.05 -26.74 40.99
N LYS A 614 -23.00 -27.74 41.86
CA LYS A 614 -22.76 -27.57 43.31
C LYS A 614 -21.29 -27.40 43.68
N SER A 615 -20.38 -27.69 42.74
CA SER A 615 -18.93 -27.52 42.88
C SER A 615 -18.35 -27.23 41.50
N ARG A 616 -17.60 -26.13 41.38
CA ARG A 616 -17.14 -25.57 40.11
C ARG A 616 -15.65 -25.25 40.22
N ALA A 617 -14.83 -25.91 39.42
CA ALA A 617 -13.42 -25.62 39.32
C ALA A 617 -13.17 -24.64 38.16
N ILE A 618 -12.53 -23.51 38.46
CA ILE A 618 -12.24 -22.45 37.49
C ILE A 618 -10.74 -22.23 37.47
N PHE A 619 -10.09 -22.56 36.35
CA PHE A 619 -8.66 -22.38 36.15
C PHE A 619 -8.46 -21.20 35.20
N LEU A 620 -7.80 -20.15 35.68
CA LEU A 620 -7.54 -18.93 34.93
C LEU A 620 -6.06 -18.88 34.59
N ASP A 621 -5.74 -18.99 33.30
CA ASP A 621 -4.40 -18.73 32.82
C ASP A 621 -4.06 -17.23 32.98
N TYR A 622 -2.93 -16.93 33.62
CA TYR A 622 -2.54 -15.54 33.86
C TYR A 622 -1.85 -14.92 32.65
N ASP A 623 -0.83 -15.61 32.13
CA ASP A 623 0.10 -15.07 31.14
C ASP A 623 -0.35 -15.45 29.73
N GLY A 624 -0.99 -14.51 29.04
CA GLY A 624 -1.54 -14.72 27.70
C GLY A 624 -3.07 -14.61 27.66
N THR A 625 -3.75 -14.94 28.76
CA THR A 625 -5.21 -14.82 28.88
C THR A 625 -5.65 -13.60 29.70
N LEU A 626 -5.29 -13.52 30.99
CA LEU A 626 -5.68 -12.38 31.84
C LEU A 626 -4.78 -11.15 31.65
N VAL A 627 -3.51 -11.36 31.34
CA VAL A 627 -2.55 -10.30 31.00
C VAL A 627 -1.87 -10.66 29.68
N PRO A 628 -1.97 -9.81 28.64
CA PRO A 628 -1.33 -10.07 27.36
C PRO A 628 0.18 -10.30 27.54
N GLN A 629 0.73 -11.33 26.88
CA GLN A 629 2.14 -11.72 27.02
C GLN A 629 3.10 -10.58 26.63
N ALA A 630 2.68 -9.74 25.68
CA ALA A 630 3.40 -8.56 25.20
C ALA A 630 3.25 -7.30 26.09
N SER A 631 2.47 -7.37 27.19
CA SER A 631 2.26 -6.21 28.05
C SER A 631 3.55 -5.84 28.82
N ILE A 632 3.91 -4.56 28.76
CA ILE A 632 5.03 -3.99 29.56
C ILE A 632 4.65 -4.00 31.04
N ASN A 633 3.41 -3.62 31.35
CA ASN A 633 2.88 -3.75 32.71
C ASN A 633 2.29 -5.16 32.88
N LYS A 634 2.95 -5.94 33.73
CA LYS A 634 2.63 -7.34 33.99
C LYS A 634 1.80 -7.54 35.26
N GLU A 635 1.28 -6.46 35.83
CA GLU A 635 0.38 -6.46 36.98
C GLU A 635 -1.10 -6.57 36.56
N PRO A 636 -1.95 -7.25 37.35
CA PRO A 636 -3.37 -7.33 37.06
C PRO A 636 -4.02 -5.97 37.30
N SER A 637 -4.98 -5.60 36.45
CA SER A 637 -5.78 -4.38 36.68
C SER A 637 -6.66 -4.53 37.92
N ALA A 638 -7.05 -3.40 38.53
CA ALA A 638 -7.98 -3.39 39.65
C ALA A 638 -9.33 -4.09 39.32
N GLU A 639 -9.75 -4.03 38.06
CA GLU A 639 -10.94 -4.72 37.59
C GLU A 639 -10.78 -6.24 37.57
N ILE A 640 -9.63 -6.76 37.09
CA ILE A 640 -9.32 -8.19 37.12
C ILE A 640 -9.31 -8.70 38.56
N VAL A 641 -8.63 -8.00 39.46
CA VAL A 641 -8.57 -8.35 40.89
C VAL A 641 -9.97 -8.38 41.50
N ARG A 642 -10.82 -7.40 41.19
CA ARG A 642 -12.21 -7.35 41.66
C ARG A 642 -13.00 -8.56 41.16
N ILE A 643 -12.93 -8.88 39.87
CA ILE A 643 -13.66 -10.02 39.27
C ILE A 643 -13.22 -11.34 39.92
N ILE A 644 -11.91 -11.53 40.09
CA ILE A 644 -11.37 -12.74 40.74
C ILE A 644 -11.90 -12.86 42.17
N ASN A 645 -11.86 -11.77 42.95
CA ASN A 645 -12.41 -11.78 44.30
C ASN A 645 -13.91 -12.07 44.34
N THR A 646 -14.68 -11.55 43.38
CA THR A 646 -16.10 -11.90 43.23
C THR A 646 -16.28 -13.40 42.94
N LEU A 647 -15.51 -13.97 42.01
CA LEU A 647 -15.56 -15.41 41.72
C LEU A 647 -15.20 -16.26 42.95
N CYS A 648 -14.16 -15.87 43.69
CA CYS A 648 -13.72 -16.55 44.92
C CYS A 648 -14.66 -16.35 46.12
N SER A 649 -15.59 -15.39 46.05
CA SER A 649 -16.55 -15.13 47.14
C SER A 649 -17.68 -16.16 47.19
N ASP A 650 -17.98 -16.78 46.04
CA ASP A 650 -18.94 -17.88 45.93
C ASP A 650 -18.31 -19.18 46.44
N SER A 651 -18.90 -19.79 47.46
CA SER A 651 -18.39 -21.00 48.10
C SER A 651 -18.45 -22.25 47.23
N SER A 652 -19.24 -22.24 46.16
CA SER A 652 -19.30 -23.35 45.19
C SER A 652 -18.19 -23.24 44.14
N ASN A 653 -17.41 -22.15 44.12
CA ASN A 653 -16.28 -21.95 43.23
C ASN A 653 -14.95 -22.29 43.89
N ILE A 654 -14.14 -23.06 43.16
CA ILE A 654 -12.74 -23.31 43.44
C ILE A 654 -11.96 -22.65 42.32
N VAL A 655 -11.42 -21.46 42.59
CA VAL A 655 -10.74 -20.64 41.58
C VAL A 655 -9.23 -20.77 41.74
N PHE A 656 -8.55 -21.08 40.66
CA PHE A 656 -7.09 -21.11 40.57
C PHE A 656 -6.60 -20.14 39.51
N ILE A 657 -5.48 -19.50 39.79
CA ILE A 657 -4.66 -18.88 38.75
C ILE A 657 -3.51 -19.81 38.38
N VAL A 658 -3.28 -19.99 37.09
CA VAL A 658 -2.25 -20.87 36.53
C VAL A 658 -1.26 -20.00 35.76
N SER A 659 0.04 -20.17 36.03
CA SER A 659 1.08 -19.37 35.40
C SER A 659 2.46 -20.04 35.49
N GLY A 660 3.33 -19.73 34.52
CA GLY A 660 4.74 -20.11 34.54
C GLY A 660 5.60 -19.29 35.50
N ARG A 661 5.06 -18.23 36.13
CA ARG A 661 5.81 -17.35 37.03
C ARG A 661 6.12 -18.04 38.36
N SER A 662 7.11 -17.50 39.07
CA SER A 662 7.50 -17.98 40.40
C SER A 662 6.38 -17.75 41.42
N ARG A 663 6.36 -18.60 42.44
CA ARG A 663 5.37 -18.51 43.54
C ARG A 663 5.38 -17.15 44.24
N ASP A 664 6.54 -16.52 44.39
CA ASP A 664 6.70 -15.26 45.12
C ASP A 664 6.10 -14.10 44.31
N SER A 665 6.30 -14.13 42.98
CA SER A 665 5.73 -13.13 42.07
C SER A 665 4.20 -13.19 42.06
N LEU A 666 3.61 -14.37 41.85
CA LEU A 666 2.15 -14.52 41.85
C LEU A 666 1.55 -14.26 43.23
N GLY A 667 2.25 -14.67 44.29
CA GLY A 667 1.86 -14.39 45.67
C GLY A 667 1.75 -12.90 45.95
N ALA A 668 2.70 -12.09 45.46
CA ALA A 668 2.67 -10.64 45.59
C ALA A 668 1.56 -10.00 44.74
N LEU A 669 1.43 -10.40 43.46
CA LEU A 669 0.44 -9.85 42.53
C LEU A 669 -1.01 -10.06 42.98
N PHE A 670 -1.28 -11.20 43.62
CA PHE A 670 -2.61 -11.58 44.08
C PHE A 670 -2.72 -11.62 45.61
N ALA A 671 -1.89 -10.85 46.32
CA ALA A 671 -1.94 -10.75 47.78
C ALA A 671 -3.31 -10.28 48.30
N SER A 672 -4.03 -9.48 47.51
CA SER A 672 -5.39 -8.99 47.78
C SER A 672 -6.51 -10.01 47.50
N CYS A 673 -6.17 -11.22 47.06
CA CYS A 673 -7.11 -12.32 46.76
C CYS A 673 -6.86 -13.53 47.67
N PRO A 674 -7.21 -13.49 48.97
CA PRO A 674 -6.79 -14.50 49.95
C PRO A 674 -7.40 -15.90 49.72
N LYS A 675 -8.53 -15.98 49.02
CA LYS A 675 -9.23 -17.24 48.70
C LYS A 675 -8.81 -17.85 47.36
N LEU A 676 -7.96 -17.17 46.60
CA LEU A 676 -7.50 -17.62 45.28
C LEU A 676 -6.43 -18.72 45.42
N GLY A 677 -6.65 -19.84 44.74
CA GLY A 677 -5.62 -20.86 44.54
C GLY A 677 -4.54 -20.39 43.57
N ILE A 678 -3.27 -20.72 43.83
CA ILE A 678 -2.15 -20.39 42.95
C ILE A 678 -1.49 -21.68 42.47
N ALA A 679 -1.45 -21.86 41.15
CA ALA A 679 -0.62 -22.84 40.45
C ALA A 679 0.53 -22.09 39.75
N ALA A 680 1.69 -22.04 40.40
CA ALA A 680 2.88 -21.35 39.93
C ALA A 680 3.87 -22.33 39.28
N GLU A 681 4.88 -21.81 38.57
CA GLU A 681 5.99 -22.61 38.02
C GLU A 681 5.49 -23.75 37.13
N HIS A 682 4.56 -23.43 36.22
CA HIS A 682 3.92 -24.42 35.33
C HIS A 682 3.19 -25.54 36.09
N GLY A 683 2.64 -25.22 37.27
CA GLY A 683 1.91 -26.16 38.11
C GLY A 683 2.79 -26.99 39.04
N TYR A 684 4.11 -26.76 39.06
CA TYR A 684 5.01 -27.40 40.03
C TYR A 684 4.67 -27.00 41.48
N PHE A 685 4.29 -25.74 41.68
CA PHE A 685 3.87 -25.22 42.98
C PHE A 685 2.37 -24.98 43.03
N LEU A 686 1.71 -25.48 44.08
CA LEU A 686 0.29 -25.31 44.32
C LEU A 686 0.02 -24.76 45.73
N ARG A 687 -0.75 -23.68 45.82
CA ARG A 687 -1.27 -23.10 47.06
C ARG A 687 -2.79 -23.04 47.00
N TYR A 688 -3.49 -23.60 47.98
CA TYR A 688 -4.95 -23.58 48.05
C TYR A 688 -5.44 -23.62 49.50
N SER A 689 -6.62 -23.04 49.75
CA SER A 689 -7.10 -22.74 51.11
C SER A 689 -8.10 -23.75 51.70
N PHE A 690 -8.36 -24.89 51.02
CA PHE A 690 -9.34 -25.90 51.45
C PHE A 690 -8.81 -27.34 51.31
N HIS A 691 -9.22 -28.27 52.18
CA HIS A 691 -8.86 -29.70 52.07
C HIS A 691 -9.54 -30.33 50.83
N ILE A 692 -8.81 -30.46 49.73
CA ILE A 692 -9.21 -31.26 48.57
C ILE A 692 -8.19 -32.37 48.41
N SER A 693 -8.64 -33.62 48.39
CA SER A 693 -7.86 -34.75 47.89
C SER A 693 -7.74 -34.65 46.37
N ILE A 694 -6.88 -33.75 45.88
CA ILE A 694 -6.46 -33.78 44.48
C ILE A 694 -5.57 -35.02 44.34
N VAL A 695 -6.07 -36.02 43.62
CA VAL A 695 -5.26 -37.17 43.21
C VAL A 695 -4.04 -36.63 42.46
N LYS A 696 -2.84 -36.88 42.99
CA LYS A 696 -1.53 -36.51 42.42
C LYS A 696 -1.27 -37.27 41.10
N TYR A 697 -2.02 -37.00 40.05
CA TYR A 697 -1.72 -37.45 38.69
C TYR A 697 -2.24 -36.43 37.67
N LEU A 698 -1.64 -35.24 37.66
CA LEU A 698 -1.70 -34.33 36.51
C LEU A 698 -0.26 -33.91 36.20
N VAL A 699 0.44 -34.82 35.51
CA VAL A 699 1.63 -34.45 34.73
C VAL A 699 1.07 -33.81 33.45
N TRP A 700 1.20 -32.50 33.32
CA TRP A 700 0.97 -31.80 32.06
C TRP A 700 2.29 -31.78 31.29
N CYS A 701 2.28 -32.35 30.08
CA CYS A 701 3.37 -32.24 29.10
C CYS A 701 3.26 -30.93 28.31
#